data_AF-A0A6B9ZNR5-F1
#
_entry.id   AF-A0A6B9ZNR5-F1
#
_cell.length_a   1.000
_cell.length_b   1.000
_cell.length_c   1.000
_cell.angle_alpha   90.00
_cell.angle_beta   90.00
_cell.angle_gamma   90.00
#
_symmetry.space_group_name_H-M   'P 1'
#
loop_
_entity.id
_entity.type
_entity.pdbx_description
1 polymer ?
#
loop_
_entity_poly.entity_id
_entity_poly.type
_entity_poly.pdbx_seq_one_letter_code
_entity_poly.pdbx_strand_id
1 'polypeptide(L)'
;MKADHTEGKDYASFAAIGLSDVSFYKKYPGTDFLTRFQASCLEQRGNVEVVADKTLPVAGRTSYIRTATSTDGFFFYYFAVLQISNEYCYNFTADCDTAEAARFEPIFDEIWQSLQYFGDPSAALKEQQAAIDNLRSPYTSSDTGDGVEKEISPFTIPADEQGYWEFGGYRFNILPGDGNEVHIADVDGALYIKLEGQVPDYDTDKHGHLLNDYEHGKVYLQFYFKGIYHNGVPTGTFTFRQERDDTHLSYLWKGGFHYSLDFTGEATLRDGWLGVNGYFNDYEMKIASKLPDHLNWSNYRFLTIDELETAPADIVRRLQLTDPYPGQLHEALSPLTQLETLFIWFKEGNKAAEEIKEVPKAIKKLKALKELNLSGMHAITHIPEWIGELHQLETLHLSNNGITGIHPRVFQLPRLKNCYLYNNQLQSIAPGLPESLVVLNLDNNQLTTVPDSLTRMKALTDLSLNDNPLTHLPAGLENIENLRLEMDKKLSLLNYTYMGADKQGTISYDNTPYFAQHDPALTSRLEKAIAEKELLPYKQGLMQLARKSVAFATTEEEDYGTTGGCRFGGLPDLPAGMPYPTCTNYSGETKGMQFIAQINCTAIAGLQDYLPRTGILYFFIKDQEELSPAVIHYNGDLSTLIPGNTLDISEDFIADQAGIYASYKVVADNYPDIPFFYNARDYYTSAAPALKALEEQDELADRTNALKTALHPSITPVHSINSYVFKQHDTPEKEAANELRGKPEEWMVLLRVSSDNNPGFCFWDAGEIYFVIHKSDLAKQNFSNVYAGLESS
;
A
#
# COMPACT_ATOMS: atom_id res chain seq x y z
N MET A 1 6.97 36.62 -13.78
CA MET A 1 7.74 36.72 -12.53
C MET A 1 6.82 36.33 -11.39
N LYS A 2 7.27 35.45 -10.48
CA LYS A 2 6.65 35.22 -9.17
C LYS A 2 7.51 35.92 -8.13
N ALA A 3 6.90 36.70 -7.25
CA ALA A 3 7.57 37.29 -6.10
C ALA A 3 6.82 36.84 -4.86
N ASP A 4 7.41 35.90 -4.12
CA ASP A 4 6.88 35.45 -2.84
C ASP A 4 7.54 36.28 -1.73
N HIS A 5 6.74 37.00 -0.94
CA HIS A 5 7.25 37.71 0.23
C HIS A 5 6.93 36.90 1.49
N THR A 6 7.96 36.35 2.14
CA THR A 6 7.84 35.62 3.42
C THR A 6 8.47 36.43 4.54
N GLU A 7 7.65 36.93 5.47
CA GLU A 7 8.10 37.36 6.78
C GLU A 7 7.08 36.92 7.84
N GLY A 8 7.49 36.04 8.76
CA GLY A 8 6.65 35.55 9.86
C GLY A 8 5.67 34.43 9.48
N LYS A 9 5.16 33.70 10.48
CA LYS A 9 4.32 32.49 10.36
C LYS A 9 2.89 32.75 9.84
N ASP A 10 2.70 33.67 8.91
CA ASP A 10 1.40 34.03 8.33
C ASP A 10 1.41 33.87 6.80
N TYR A 11 0.23 33.60 6.25
CA TYR A 11 -0.07 33.14 4.88
C TYR A 11 0.78 33.79 3.76
N ALA A 12 1.22 32.99 2.77
CA ALA A 12 1.91 33.49 1.59
C ALA A 12 0.94 34.25 0.66
N SER A 13 1.29 35.48 0.28
CA SER A 13 0.58 36.20 -0.79
C SER A 13 1.05 35.71 -2.15
N PHE A 14 0.12 35.48 -3.06
CA PHE A 14 0.41 35.06 -4.43
C PHE A 14 0.25 36.26 -5.37
N ALA A 15 1.16 36.41 -6.34
CA ALA A 15 1.02 37.38 -7.42
C ALA A 15 1.59 36.80 -8.72
N ALA A 16 0.80 36.86 -9.80
CA ALA A 16 1.17 36.36 -11.13
C ALA A 16 0.81 37.37 -12.21
N ILE A 17 1.72 37.55 -13.18
CA ILE A 17 1.51 38.33 -14.40
C ILE A 17 1.53 37.36 -15.58
N GLY A 18 0.49 37.36 -16.41
CA GLY A 18 0.39 36.58 -17.64
C GLY A 18 0.20 37.47 -18.87
N LEU A 19 0.74 37.06 -20.02
CA LEU A 19 0.34 37.58 -21.32
C LEU A 19 -0.73 36.64 -21.89
N SER A 20 -1.86 37.18 -22.32
CA SER A 20 -2.97 36.38 -22.83
C SER A 20 -3.60 37.04 -24.06
N ASP A 21 -4.21 36.20 -24.89
CA ASP A 21 -5.01 36.66 -26.02
C ASP A 21 -6.31 37.30 -25.50
N VAL A 22 -6.69 38.46 -26.06
CA VAL A 22 -7.93 39.18 -25.74
C VAL A 22 -9.17 38.31 -25.99
N SER A 23 -9.08 37.35 -26.91
CA SER A 23 -10.13 36.35 -27.18
C SER A 23 -10.43 35.45 -25.98
N PHE A 24 -9.50 35.26 -25.03
CA PHE A 24 -9.76 34.58 -23.75
C PHE A 24 -11.00 35.16 -23.06
N TYR A 25 -11.21 36.48 -23.15
CA TYR A 25 -12.31 37.15 -22.49
C TYR A 25 -13.64 37.01 -23.24
N LYS A 26 -13.67 36.52 -24.49
CA LYS A 26 -14.91 36.37 -25.27
C LYS A 26 -15.89 35.35 -24.69
N LYS A 27 -15.41 34.42 -23.85
CA LYS A 27 -16.25 33.43 -23.17
C LYS A 27 -17.09 34.03 -22.03
N TYR A 28 -16.73 35.22 -21.54
CA TYR A 28 -17.46 35.90 -20.46
C TYR A 28 -18.52 36.84 -21.01
N PRO A 29 -19.66 37.03 -20.32
CA PRO A 29 -20.71 37.94 -20.76
C PRO A 29 -20.22 39.39 -20.75
N GLY A 30 -20.49 40.13 -21.81
CA GLY A 30 -20.13 41.55 -21.92
C GLY A 30 -20.10 42.05 -23.37
N THR A 31 -20.41 43.33 -23.55
CA THR A 31 -20.45 43.98 -24.87
C THR A 31 -19.08 44.46 -25.34
N ASP A 32 -18.12 44.60 -24.42
CA ASP A 32 -16.77 45.09 -24.69
C ASP A 32 -15.73 44.36 -23.83
N PHE A 33 -14.45 44.62 -24.08
CA PHE A 33 -13.35 43.96 -23.39
C PHE A 33 -13.38 44.17 -21.87
N LEU A 34 -13.70 45.37 -21.42
CA LEU A 34 -13.69 45.71 -19.99
C LEU A 34 -14.82 45.01 -19.23
N THR A 35 -16.03 45.02 -19.77
CA THR A 35 -17.18 44.32 -19.18
C THR A 35 -16.97 42.81 -19.12
N ARG A 36 -16.30 42.24 -20.13
CA ARG A 36 -15.90 40.82 -20.14
C ARG A 36 -14.80 40.49 -19.14
N PHE A 37 -13.80 41.36 -18.99
CA PHE A 37 -12.79 41.23 -17.94
C PHE A 37 -13.45 41.27 -16.56
N GLN A 38 -14.33 42.23 -16.32
CA GLN A 38 -15.08 42.38 -15.08
C GLN A 38 -15.92 41.13 -14.75
N ALA A 39 -16.60 40.55 -15.74
CA ALA A 39 -17.31 39.28 -15.58
C ALA A 39 -16.35 38.12 -15.31
N SER A 40 -15.18 38.09 -15.95
CA SER A 40 -14.17 37.05 -15.73
C SER A 40 -13.65 37.00 -14.29
N CYS A 41 -13.51 38.15 -13.61
CA CYS A 41 -13.06 38.20 -12.22
C CYS A 41 -14.03 37.49 -11.26
N LEU A 42 -15.32 37.43 -11.61
CA LEU A 42 -16.35 36.78 -10.80
C LEU A 42 -16.35 35.25 -10.96
N GLU A 43 -15.68 34.72 -11.98
CA GLU A 43 -15.65 33.29 -12.29
C GLU A 43 -14.29 32.64 -12.01
N GLN A 44 -13.20 33.41 -12.02
CA GLN A 44 -11.82 32.90 -11.88
C GLN A 44 -11.48 32.32 -10.49
N ARG A 45 -12.17 32.75 -9.42
CA ARG A 45 -11.89 32.31 -8.03
C ARG A 45 -13.15 31.82 -7.28
N GLY A 46 -14.22 31.49 -8.00
CA GLY A 46 -15.52 31.10 -7.43
C GLY A 46 -16.42 32.30 -7.09
N ASN A 47 -17.45 32.10 -6.26
CA ASN A 47 -18.35 33.18 -5.83
C ASN A 47 -17.57 34.22 -5.01
N VAL A 48 -17.46 35.44 -5.55
CA VAL A 48 -16.77 36.57 -4.91
C VAL A 48 -17.69 37.79 -4.84
N GLU A 49 -17.52 38.60 -3.81
CA GLU A 49 -18.19 39.89 -3.64
C GLU A 49 -17.25 41.01 -4.10
N VAL A 50 -17.68 41.85 -5.04
CA VAL A 50 -16.87 42.95 -5.56
C VAL A 50 -16.66 43.99 -4.46
N VAL A 51 -15.39 44.31 -4.20
CA VAL A 51 -14.99 45.36 -3.24
C VAL A 51 -14.91 46.70 -3.95
N ALA A 52 -14.08 46.81 -5.00
CA ALA A 52 -13.90 48.05 -5.76
C ALA A 52 -13.39 47.81 -7.18
N ASP A 53 -13.72 48.75 -8.07
CA ASP A 53 -13.08 48.88 -9.38
C ASP A 53 -12.21 50.13 -9.41
N LYS A 54 -10.99 50.01 -9.92
CA LYS A 54 -10.04 51.13 -10.04
C LYS A 54 -9.20 51.03 -11.32
N THR A 55 -8.45 52.10 -11.61
CA THR A 55 -7.53 52.14 -12.74
C THR A 55 -6.14 52.57 -12.30
N LEU A 56 -5.09 51.99 -12.87
CA LEU A 56 -3.71 52.39 -12.64
C LEU A 56 -2.96 52.63 -13.95
N PRO A 57 -2.05 53.62 -14.01
CA PRO A 57 -1.13 53.77 -15.13
C PRO A 57 -0.06 52.67 -15.07
N VAL A 58 0.02 51.83 -16.09
CA VAL A 58 0.99 50.74 -16.20
C VAL A 58 1.59 50.75 -17.61
N ALA A 59 2.93 50.71 -17.71
CA ALA A 59 3.65 50.73 -18.98
C ALA A 59 3.19 51.84 -19.96
N GLY A 60 2.84 53.03 -19.44
CA GLY A 60 2.37 54.18 -20.25
C GLY A 60 0.92 54.08 -20.77
N ARG A 61 0.14 53.12 -20.28
CA ARG A 61 -1.27 52.90 -20.64
C ARG A 61 -2.15 52.79 -19.40
N THR A 62 -3.46 52.91 -19.57
CA THR A 62 -4.44 52.71 -18.48
C THR A 62 -4.76 51.23 -18.33
N SER A 63 -4.43 50.67 -17.17
CA SER A 63 -4.87 49.33 -16.75
C SER A 63 -6.14 49.42 -15.90
N TYR A 64 -6.98 48.41 -16.02
CA TYR A 64 -8.22 48.25 -15.25
C TYR A 64 -8.06 47.18 -14.18
N ILE A 65 -8.53 47.47 -12.98
CA ILE A 65 -8.39 46.61 -11.80
C ILE A 65 -9.75 46.42 -11.15
N ARG A 66 -10.01 45.20 -10.71
CA ARG A 66 -11.15 44.81 -9.86
C ARG A 66 -10.63 44.07 -8.64
N THR A 67 -11.04 44.52 -7.46
CA THR A 67 -10.79 43.81 -6.20
C THR A 67 -12.06 43.17 -5.69
N ALA A 68 -11.94 42.01 -5.05
CA ALA A 68 -13.09 41.25 -4.57
C ALA A 68 -12.71 40.43 -3.33
N THR A 69 -13.69 40.03 -2.53
CA THR A 69 -13.50 39.09 -1.41
C THR A 69 -14.23 37.78 -1.67
N SER A 70 -13.69 36.67 -1.19
CA SER A 70 -14.40 35.39 -1.22
C SER A 70 -15.66 35.44 -0.36
N THR A 71 -16.72 34.74 -0.76
CA THR A 71 -17.99 34.71 0.02
C THR A 71 -17.86 34.05 1.40
N ASP A 72 -16.81 33.26 1.62
CA ASP A 72 -16.48 32.69 2.93
C ASP A 72 -15.63 33.64 3.80
N GLY A 73 -15.26 34.82 3.28
CA GLY A 73 -14.58 35.89 4.00
C GLY A 73 -13.09 35.71 4.24
N PHE A 74 -12.48 34.64 3.70
CA PHE A 74 -11.08 34.33 3.97
C PHE A 74 -10.10 35.05 3.04
N PHE A 75 -10.45 35.31 1.78
CA PHE A 75 -9.50 35.82 0.78
C PHE A 75 -9.91 37.15 0.17
N PHE A 76 -8.91 38.03 0.03
CA PHE A 76 -8.97 39.23 -0.80
C PHE A 76 -8.25 38.97 -2.12
N TYR A 77 -8.93 39.28 -3.22
CA TYR A 77 -8.47 39.06 -4.58
C TYR A 77 -8.23 40.40 -5.29
N TYR A 78 -7.15 40.44 -6.07
CA TYR A 78 -6.76 41.57 -6.89
C TYR A 78 -6.62 41.09 -8.34
N PHE A 79 -7.48 41.56 -9.23
CA PHE A 79 -7.44 41.26 -10.66
C PHE A 79 -7.13 42.53 -11.44
N ALA A 80 -6.12 42.52 -12.30
CA ALA A 80 -5.86 43.61 -13.23
C ALA A 80 -5.68 43.13 -14.67
N VAL A 81 -5.97 44.02 -15.60
CA VAL A 81 -5.75 43.79 -17.03
C VAL A 81 -5.23 45.05 -17.71
N LEU A 82 -4.30 44.87 -18.63
CA LEU A 82 -3.74 45.91 -19.48
C LEU A 82 -3.79 45.46 -20.93
N GLN A 83 -4.71 46.05 -21.72
CA GLN A 83 -4.80 45.75 -23.14
C GLN A 83 -3.68 46.46 -23.93
N ILE A 84 -2.84 45.66 -24.59
CA ILE A 84 -1.70 46.17 -25.37
C ILE A 84 -2.01 46.25 -26.87
N SER A 85 -2.90 45.39 -27.39
CA SER A 85 -3.46 45.45 -28.74
C SER A 85 -4.89 44.89 -28.78
N ASN A 86 -5.52 44.85 -29.96
CA ASN A 86 -6.82 44.19 -30.13
C ASN A 86 -6.75 42.66 -29.93
N GLU A 87 -5.55 42.09 -29.97
CA GLU A 87 -5.29 40.65 -29.90
C GLU A 87 -4.68 40.24 -28.55
N TYR A 88 -3.93 41.13 -27.87
CA TYR A 88 -3.20 40.76 -26.66
C TYR A 88 -3.42 41.72 -25.49
N CYS A 89 -3.39 41.16 -24.29
CA CYS A 89 -3.42 41.88 -23.03
C CYS A 89 -2.52 41.19 -21.99
N TYR A 90 -1.95 41.99 -21.09
CA TYR A 90 -1.40 41.44 -19.85
C TYR A 90 -2.50 41.36 -18.80
N ASN A 91 -2.55 40.26 -18.05
CA ASN A 91 -3.33 40.14 -16.83
C ASN A 91 -2.41 40.04 -15.63
N PHE A 92 -2.92 40.48 -14.49
CA PHE A 92 -2.30 40.34 -13.20
C PHE A 92 -3.33 39.81 -12.22
N THR A 93 -2.96 38.80 -11.46
CA THR A 93 -3.81 38.24 -10.42
C THR A 93 -2.99 38.07 -9.17
N ALA A 94 -3.51 38.57 -8.06
CA ALA A 94 -2.90 38.43 -6.75
C ALA A 94 -3.95 38.16 -5.68
N ASP A 95 -3.53 37.53 -4.59
CA ASP A 95 -4.39 37.24 -3.45
C ASP A 95 -3.65 37.28 -2.11
N CYS A 96 -4.40 37.59 -1.06
CA CYS A 96 -3.97 37.58 0.34
C CYS A 96 -5.15 37.29 1.28
N ASP A 97 -4.87 37.14 2.57
CA ASP A 97 -5.92 37.09 3.60
C ASP A 97 -6.70 38.42 3.63
N THR A 98 -8.02 38.35 3.76
CA THR A 98 -8.90 39.52 3.83
C THR A 98 -8.51 40.49 4.93
N ALA A 99 -8.00 40.00 6.07
CA ALA A 99 -7.55 40.86 7.18
C ALA A 99 -6.35 41.74 6.80
N GLU A 100 -5.52 41.30 5.84
CA GLU A 100 -4.31 41.98 5.40
C GLU A 100 -4.50 42.78 4.10
N ALA A 101 -5.72 42.85 3.56
CA ALA A 101 -6.01 43.53 2.29
C ALA A 101 -5.50 44.98 2.24
N ALA A 102 -5.70 45.74 3.33
CA ALA A 102 -5.24 47.12 3.43
C ALA A 102 -3.71 47.28 3.35
N ARG A 103 -2.96 46.23 3.70
CA ARG A 103 -1.50 46.20 3.63
C ARG A 103 -0.99 45.78 2.25
N PHE A 104 -1.62 44.77 1.64
CA PHE A 104 -1.13 44.18 0.39
C PHE A 104 -1.64 44.87 -0.87
N GLU A 105 -2.82 45.50 -0.86
CA GLU A 105 -3.34 46.17 -2.05
C GLU A 105 -2.40 47.25 -2.62
N PRO A 106 -1.75 48.12 -1.80
CA PRO A 106 -0.74 49.06 -2.30
C PRO A 106 0.52 48.38 -2.88
N ILE A 107 0.90 47.21 -2.35
CA ILE A 107 2.05 46.44 -2.83
C ILE A 107 1.72 45.82 -4.20
N PHE A 108 0.50 45.31 -4.37
CA PHE A 108 0.00 44.81 -5.65
C PHE A 108 -0.05 45.91 -6.71
N ASP A 109 -0.47 47.12 -6.33
CA ASP A 109 -0.41 48.30 -7.20
C ASP A 109 1.04 48.57 -7.67
N GLU A 110 2.02 48.58 -6.75
CA GLU A 110 3.43 48.83 -7.06
C GLU A 110 4.03 47.74 -7.98
N ILE A 111 3.77 46.47 -7.69
CA ILE A 111 4.21 45.34 -8.51
C ILE A 111 3.64 45.48 -9.92
N TRP A 112 2.35 45.76 -10.03
CA TRP A 112 1.70 45.89 -11.32
C TRP A 112 2.23 47.09 -12.12
N GLN A 113 2.46 48.22 -11.46
CA GLN A 113 3.05 49.42 -12.06
C GLN A 113 4.51 49.24 -12.48
N SER A 114 5.24 48.31 -11.87
CA SER A 114 6.62 47.99 -12.23
C SER A 114 6.76 47.30 -13.60
N LEU A 115 5.65 46.83 -14.20
CA LEU A 115 5.67 46.20 -15.52
C LEU A 115 6.20 47.16 -16.59
N GLN A 116 7.33 46.78 -17.21
CA GLN A 116 7.92 47.48 -18.36
C GLN A 116 7.70 46.68 -19.64
N TYR A 117 7.47 47.40 -20.75
CA TYR A 117 7.25 46.84 -22.08
C TYR A 117 8.57 46.23 -22.60
N PHE A 118 8.60 44.93 -22.92
CA PHE A 118 9.75 44.33 -23.62
C PHE A 118 9.60 44.52 -25.13
N GLY A 119 10.11 45.63 -25.67
CA GLY A 119 10.44 45.78 -27.10
C GLY A 119 9.28 45.68 -28.12
N ASP A 120 9.64 45.79 -29.41
CA ASP A 120 8.71 45.72 -30.55
C ASP A 120 7.98 44.36 -30.59
N PRO A 121 6.63 44.33 -30.45
CA PRO A 121 5.85 43.10 -30.34
C PRO A 121 6.13 42.08 -31.46
N SER A 122 6.36 42.53 -32.69
CA SER A 122 6.58 41.61 -33.81
C SER A 122 7.93 40.88 -33.76
N ALA A 123 8.96 41.49 -33.18
CA ALA A 123 10.28 40.89 -33.10
C ALA A 123 10.38 39.89 -31.94
N ALA A 124 9.85 40.26 -30.77
CA ALA A 124 9.85 39.40 -29.58
C ALA A 124 8.96 38.15 -29.77
N LEU A 125 7.79 38.27 -30.42
CA LEU A 125 6.94 37.13 -30.75
C LEU A 125 7.62 36.15 -31.74
N LYS A 126 8.40 36.65 -32.70
CA LYS A 126 9.17 35.80 -33.63
C LYS A 126 10.28 35.02 -32.92
N GLU A 127 10.97 35.66 -31.99
CA GLU A 127 12.07 35.06 -31.24
C GLU A 127 11.55 34.04 -30.21
N GLN A 128 10.40 34.33 -29.58
CA GLN A 128 9.71 33.40 -28.67
C GLN A 128 9.10 32.21 -29.42
N GLN A 129 8.52 32.42 -30.61
CA GLN A 129 8.07 31.34 -31.49
C GLN A 129 9.24 30.47 -31.94
N ALA A 130 10.38 31.05 -32.32
CA ALA A 130 11.59 30.31 -32.68
C ALA A 130 12.17 29.50 -31.49
N ALA A 131 12.06 29.99 -30.26
CA ALA A 131 12.45 29.27 -29.07
C ALA A 131 11.49 28.10 -28.75
N ILE A 132 10.18 28.28 -28.95
CA ILE A 132 9.16 27.23 -28.83
C ILE A 132 9.34 26.16 -29.91
N ASP A 133 9.65 26.57 -31.14
CA ASP A 133 9.92 25.68 -32.27
C ASP A 133 11.22 24.86 -32.04
N ASN A 134 12.26 25.48 -31.48
CA ASN A 134 13.48 24.77 -31.05
C ASN A 134 13.25 23.81 -29.88
N LEU A 135 12.33 24.11 -28.96
CA LEU A 135 11.93 23.20 -27.89
C LEU A 135 11.05 22.03 -28.38
N ARG A 136 10.36 22.21 -29.52
CA ARG A 136 9.62 21.16 -30.24
C ARG A 136 10.51 20.31 -31.16
N SER A 137 11.68 20.80 -31.53
CA SER A 137 12.64 20.14 -32.43
C SER A 137 13.00 18.68 -32.05
N PRO A 138 13.12 18.27 -30.76
CA PRO A 138 13.39 16.88 -30.41
C PRO A 138 12.20 15.92 -30.67
N TYR A 139 11.00 16.46 -30.91
CA TYR A 139 9.78 15.71 -31.24
C TYR A 139 9.45 15.75 -32.74
N THR A 140 10.33 16.30 -33.55
CA THR A 140 10.26 16.21 -35.02
C THR A 140 11.58 15.60 -35.50
N SER A 141 11.65 14.28 -35.48
CA SER A 141 12.74 13.56 -36.15
C SER A 141 12.59 13.76 -37.66
N SER A 142 13.36 14.68 -38.23
CA SER A 142 13.73 14.64 -39.64
C SER A 142 14.82 13.58 -39.81
N ASP A 143 14.40 12.33 -39.89
CA ASP A 143 15.22 11.29 -40.50
C ASP A 143 15.22 11.59 -42.01
N THR A 144 16.28 12.22 -42.50
CA THR A 144 16.48 12.49 -43.92
C THR A 144 16.87 11.19 -44.61
N GLY A 145 15.87 10.38 -44.92
CA GLY A 145 15.94 9.35 -45.94
C GLY A 145 15.67 9.99 -47.30
N ASP A 146 16.66 9.96 -48.18
CA ASP A 146 16.56 10.39 -49.58
C ASP A 146 15.45 9.62 -50.31
N GLY A 147 14.26 10.22 -50.37
CA GLY A 147 13.14 9.79 -51.18
C GLY A 147 12.20 10.97 -51.35
N VAL A 148 11.82 11.30 -52.59
CA VAL A 148 10.89 12.39 -52.88
C VAL A 148 9.54 12.04 -52.22
N GLU A 149 9.22 12.62 -51.05
CA GLU A 149 7.90 12.47 -50.42
C GLU A 149 6.84 13.03 -51.38
N LYS A 150 5.85 12.21 -51.72
CA LYS A 150 4.72 12.63 -52.56
C LYS A 150 3.85 13.60 -51.77
N GLU A 151 3.46 14.71 -52.39
CA GLU A 151 2.58 15.69 -51.78
C GLU A 151 1.20 15.07 -51.48
N ILE A 152 0.76 15.17 -50.23
CA ILE A 152 -0.55 14.70 -49.77
C ILE A 152 -1.49 15.90 -49.77
N SER A 153 -2.59 15.81 -50.50
CA SER A 153 -3.60 16.88 -50.53
C SER A 153 -4.36 16.92 -49.20
N PRO A 154 -4.56 18.09 -48.56
CA PRO A 154 -5.36 18.19 -47.34
C PRO A 154 -6.81 17.76 -47.54
N PHE A 155 -7.41 17.16 -46.52
CA PHE A 155 -8.81 16.77 -46.56
C PHE A 155 -9.75 17.99 -46.65
N THR A 156 -10.76 17.89 -47.52
CA THR A 156 -11.86 18.85 -47.65
C THR A 156 -13.20 18.13 -47.56
N ILE A 157 -14.17 18.73 -46.88
CA ILE A 157 -15.51 18.14 -46.72
C ILE A 157 -16.21 18.17 -48.09
N PRO A 158 -16.81 17.06 -48.54
CA PRO A 158 -17.51 17.00 -49.82
C PRO A 158 -18.64 18.04 -49.90
N ALA A 159 -18.70 18.80 -50.99
CA ALA A 159 -19.71 19.86 -51.16
C ALA A 159 -21.15 19.33 -51.30
N ASP A 160 -21.31 18.07 -51.67
CA ASP A 160 -22.59 17.36 -51.77
C ASP A 160 -22.97 16.62 -50.47
N GLU A 161 -22.12 16.71 -49.43
CA GLU A 161 -22.21 15.97 -48.17
C GLU A 161 -22.33 14.45 -48.33
N GLN A 162 -21.86 13.89 -49.46
CA GLN A 162 -21.85 12.44 -49.68
C GLN A 162 -20.46 11.86 -49.42
N GLY A 163 -20.43 10.77 -48.65
CA GLY A 163 -19.20 10.01 -48.44
C GLY A 163 -18.72 9.33 -49.72
N TYR A 164 -17.40 9.16 -49.84
CA TYR A 164 -16.78 8.47 -50.95
C TYR A 164 -15.53 7.72 -50.49
N TRP A 165 -15.15 6.71 -51.27
CA TRP A 165 -13.91 5.98 -51.12
C TRP A 165 -13.33 5.74 -52.51
N GLU A 166 -12.15 6.29 -52.77
CA GLU A 166 -11.42 6.15 -54.02
C GLU A 166 -10.04 5.58 -53.72
N PHE A 167 -9.64 4.55 -54.47
CA PHE A 167 -8.33 3.91 -54.32
C PHE A 167 -7.80 3.41 -55.67
N GLY A 168 -6.58 3.82 -56.04
CA GLY A 168 -5.91 3.36 -57.25
C GLY A 168 -6.67 3.67 -58.56
N GLY A 169 -7.48 4.73 -58.56
CA GLY A 169 -8.34 5.12 -59.69
C GLY A 169 -9.71 4.42 -59.73
N TYR A 170 -10.04 3.59 -58.75
CA TYR A 170 -11.33 2.91 -58.63
C TYR A 170 -12.17 3.52 -57.49
N ARG A 171 -13.49 3.61 -57.70
CA ARG A 171 -14.45 4.03 -56.68
C ARG A 171 -15.06 2.82 -55.99
N PHE A 172 -15.00 2.82 -54.67
CA PHE A 172 -15.52 1.77 -53.80
C PHE A 172 -16.89 2.21 -53.24
N ASN A 173 -17.80 1.25 -53.12
CA ASN A 173 -19.02 1.42 -52.37
C ASN A 173 -18.70 1.28 -50.89
N ILE A 174 -18.93 2.32 -50.10
CA ILE A 174 -18.89 2.23 -48.64
C ILE A 174 -20.07 1.36 -48.20
N LEU A 175 -19.80 0.23 -47.55
CA LEU A 175 -20.82 -0.75 -47.20
C LEU A 175 -21.68 -0.27 -46.01
N PRO A 176 -23.02 -0.34 -46.06
CA PRO A 176 -23.87 -0.03 -44.90
C PRO A 176 -23.90 -1.20 -43.89
N GLY A 177 -24.13 -0.91 -42.60
CA GLY A 177 -24.40 -1.92 -41.56
C GLY A 177 -23.17 -2.42 -40.79
N ASP A 178 -23.26 -3.64 -40.23
CA ASP A 178 -22.36 -4.30 -39.25
C ASP A 178 -20.84 -4.33 -39.60
N GLY A 179 -20.46 -3.86 -40.78
CA GLY A 179 -19.06 -3.69 -41.20
C GLY A 179 -18.45 -2.34 -40.81
N ASN A 180 -19.27 -1.28 -40.77
CA ASN A 180 -18.84 0.07 -40.40
C ASN A 180 -19.22 0.35 -38.95
N GLU A 181 -18.23 0.44 -38.08
CA GLU A 181 -18.42 0.64 -36.65
C GLU A 181 -17.78 1.95 -36.22
N VAL A 182 -18.55 2.81 -35.57
CA VAL A 182 -18.03 4.04 -34.96
C VAL A 182 -18.55 4.13 -33.53
N HIS A 183 -17.66 3.96 -32.56
CA HIS A 183 -18.01 4.06 -31.15
C HIS A 183 -16.78 4.37 -30.30
N ILE A 184 -17.01 4.80 -29.07
CA ILE A 184 -15.95 4.92 -28.07
C ILE A 184 -15.76 3.55 -27.42
N ALA A 185 -14.56 2.98 -27.52
CA ALA A 185 -14.27 1.64 -27.03
C ALA A 185 -14.26 1.59 -25.48
N ASP A 186 -14.91 0.58 -24.91
CA ASP A 186 -15.07 0.46 -23.46
C ASP A 186 -13.75 0.21 -22.72
N VAL A 187 -12.77 -0.43 -23.39
CA VAL A 187 -11.53 -0.90 -22.77
C VAL A 187 -10.48 0.21 -22.71
N ASP A 188 -10.08 0.76 -23.86
CA ASP A 188 -9.01 1.77 -23.92
C ASP A 188 -9.54 3.22 -23.90
N GLY A 189 -10.83 3.42 -24.18
CA GLY A 189 -11.47 4.72 -24.22
C GLY A 189 -11.13 5.54 -25.46
N ALA A 190 -10.63 4.91 -26.54
CA ALA A 190 -10.37 5.57 -27.82
C ALA A 190 -11.64 5.64 -28.69
N LEU A 191 -11.68 6.58 -29.63
CA LEU A 191 -12.66 6.55 -30.71
C LEU A 191 -12.25 5.50 -31.74
N TYR A 192 -12.99 4.39 -31.76
CA TYR A 192 -12.83 3.34 -32.75
C TYR A 192 -13.66 3.65 -33.99
N ILE A 193 -13.01 3.62 -35.16
CA ILE A 193 -13.67 3.77 -36.46
C ILE A 193 -13.22 2.63 -37.37
N LYS A 194 -14.16 1.79 -37.81
CA LYS A 194 -13.98 0.81 -38.87
C LYS A 194 -14.76 1.25 -40.09
N LEU A 195 -14.09 1.30 -41.25
CA LEU A 195 -14.67 1.56 -42.55
C LEU A 195 -14.42 0.36 -43.47
N GLU A 196 -15.46 -0.12 -44.14
CA GLU A 196 -15.42 -1.17 -45.13
C GLU A 196 -15.89 -0.65 -46.50
N GLY A 197 -15.10 -0.96 -47.52
CA GLY A 197 -15.37 -0.61 -48.91
C GLY A 197 -15.41 -1.87 -49.78
N GLN A 198 -16.22 -1.85 -50.83
CA GLN A 198 -16.22 -2.89 -51.85
C GLN A 198 -16.19 -2.30 -53.26
N VAL A 199 -15.31 -2.81 -54.11
CA VAL A 199 -15.34 -2.45 -55.54
C VAL A 199 -16.55 -3.12 -56.23
N PRO A 200 -17.42 -2.37 -56.95
CA PRO A 200 -18.68 -2.91 -57.49
C PRO A 200 -18.53 -4.10 -58.47
N ASP A 201 -17.46 -4.10 -59.27
CA ASP A 201 -17.22 -5.08 -60.34
C ASP A 201 -15.83 -5.73 -60.17
N TYR A 202 -15.61 -6.43 -59.04
CA TYR A 202 -14.33 -7.07 -58.76
C TYR A 202 -13.91 -8.06 -59.86
N ASP A 203 -12.66 -7.92 -60.28
CA ASP A 203 -12.03 -8.68 -61.34
C ASP A 203 -10.54 -8.81 -60.99
N THR A 204 -10.05 -10.05 -60.86
CA THR A 204 -8.69 -10.31 -60.37
C THR A 204 -7.61 -9.77 -61.32
N ASP A 205 -7.84 -9.79 -62.63
CA ASP A 205 -6.88 -9.29 -63.61
C ASP A 205 -6.78 -7.76 -63.53
N LYS A 206 -7.89 -7.07 -63.25
CA LYS A 206 -7.94 -5.61 -63.10
C LYS A 206 -7.51 -5.11 -61.73
N HIS A 207 -7.77 -5.87 -60.65
CA HIS A 207 -7.66 -5.36 -59.27
C HIS A 207 -6.67 -6.12 -58.40
N GLY A 208 -6.16 -7.28 -58.82
CA GLY A 208 -5.28 -8.14 -58.00
C GLY A 208 -3.92 -7.52 -57.64
N HIS A 209 -3.53 -6.42 -58.28
CA HIS A 209 -2.35 -5.63 -57.91
C HIS A 209 -2.61 -4.63 -56.77
N LEU A 210 -3.89 -4.36 -56.45
CA LEU A 210 -4.34 -3.45 -55.38
C LEU A 210 -4.94 -4.21 -54.21
N LEU A 211 -5.66 -5.30 -54.50
CA LEU A 211 -6.49 -6.04 -53.56
C LEU A 211 -6.01 -7.49 -53.46
N ASN A 212 -6.24 -8.11 -52.32
CA ASN A 212 -6.01 -9.54 -52.16
C ASN A 212 -7.09 -10.38 -52.91
N ASP A 213 -6.82 -11.67 -53.05
CA ASP A 213 -7.69 -12.64 -53.74
C ASP A 213 -8.70 -13.33 -52.81
N TYR A 214 -8.59 -13.14 -51.49
CA TYR A 214 -9.43 -13.81 -50.49
C TYR A 214 -10.73 -13.07 -50.17
N GLU A 215 -10.77 -11.74 -50.33
CA GLU A 215 -11.90 -10.91 -49.89
C GLU A 215 -12.83 -10.45 -51.02
N HIS A 216 -12.67 -10.98 -52.23
CA HIS A 216 -13.53 -10.71 -53.40
C HIS A 216 -13.83 -9.21 -53.63
N GLY A 217 -12.79 -8.39 -53.51
CA GLY A 217 -12.88 -6.94 -53.73
C GLY A 217 -13.34 -6.10 -52.54
N LYS A 218 -13.49 -6.71 -51.37
CA LYS A 218 -13.75 -6.02 -50.10
C LYS A 218 -12.43 -5.58 -49.45
N VAL A 219 -12.44 -4.39 -48.86
CA VAL A 219 -11.34 -3.81 -48.07
C VAL A 219 -11.87 -3.19 -46.79
N TYR A 220 -11.00 -3.05 -45.79
CA TYR A 220 -11.32 -2.30 -44.59
C TYR A 220 -10.13 -1.51 -44.03
N LEU A 221 -10.45 -0.41 -43.36
CA LEU A 221 -9.54 0.36 -42.51
C LEU A 221 -10.15 0.50 -41.12
N GLN A 222 -9.32 0.40 -40.09
CA GLN A 222 -9.69 0.48 -38.69
C GLN A 222 -8.75 1.46 -37.98
N PHE A 223 -9.33 2.43 -37.28
CA PHE A 223 -8.62 3.48 -36.57
C PHE A 223 -9.00 3.50 -35.08
N TYR A 224 -8.04 3.89 -34.24
CA TYR A 224 -8.25 4.12 -32.81
C TYR A 224 -7.72 5.51 -32.43
N PHE A 225 -8.57 6.54 -32.43
CA PHE A 225 -8.13 7.90 -32.19
C PHE A 225 -8.24 8.33 -30.72
N LYS A 226 -7.24 9.07 -30.25
CA LYS A 226 -7.16 9.67 -28.92
C LYS A 226 -6.69 11.13 -29.02
N GLY A 227 -6.93 11.92 -27.98
CA GLY A 227 -6.59 13.35 -27.98
C GLY A 227 -7.43 14.18 -28.96
N ILE A 228 -8.67 13.76 -29.25
CA ILE A 228 -9.53 14.30 -30.31
C ILE A 228 -10.75 15.07 -29.82
N TYR A 229 -10.96 15.14 -28.50
CA TYR A 229 -12.18 15.77 -28.00
C TYR A 229 -12.11 17.30 -28.16
N HIS A 230 -13.07 17.87 -28.89
CA HIS A 230 -13.26 19.32 -28.95
C HIS A 230 -14.75 19.67 -29.03
N ASN A 231 -15.32 20.22 -27.96
CA ASN A 231 -16.75 20.59 -27.88
C ASN A 231 -17.71 19.45 -28.31
N GLY A 232 -17.38 18.20 -27.98
CA GLY A 232 -18.19 17.03 -28.33
C GLY A 232 -18.05 16.56 -29.79
N VAL A 233 -17.18 17.18 -30.59
CA VAL A 233 -16.91 16.83 -31.98
C VAL A 233 -15.47 16.27 -32.10
N PRO A 234 -15.29 15.06 -32.66
CA PRO A 234 -13.96 14.54 -32.96
C PRO A 234 -13.18 15.49 -33.87
N THR A 235 -12.02 15.96 -33.41
CA THR A 235 -11.19 16.94 -34.12
C THR A 235 -9.72 16.59 -34.00
N GLY A 236 -8.99 16.51 -35.10
CA GLY A 236 -7.55 16.24 -35.12
C GLY A 236 -7.03 15.79 -36.47
N THR A 237 -5.71 15.85 -36.67
CA THR A 237 -5.03 15.33 -37.87
C THR A 237 -3.91 14.40 -37.44
N PHE A 238 -3.87 13.22 -38.06
CA PHE A 238 -2.95 12.14 -37.75
C PHE A 238 -2.19 11.75 -39.01
N THR A 239 -0.86 11.87 -38.97
CA THR A 239 0.00 11.53 -40.10
C THR A 239 0.50 10.11 -39.92
N PHE A 240 0.37 9.30 -40.97
CA PHE A 240 0.82 7.92 -41.02
C PHE A 240 1.97 7.79 -42.01
N ARG A 241 3.06 7.15 -41.58
CA ARG A 241 4.19 6.76 -42.42
C ARG A 241 4.33 5.26 -42.36
N GLN A 242 4.11 4.57 -43.49
CA GLN A 242 4.07 3.12 -43.54
C GLN A 242 3.19 2.52 -42.42
N GLU A 243 1.95 3.03 -42.32
CA GLU A 243 0.90 2.63 -41.37
C GLU A 243 1.15 2.99 -39.90
N ARG A 244 2.27 3.64 -39.58
CA ARG A 244 2.59 4.06 -38.23
C ARG A 244 2.29 5.53 -38.04
N ASP A 245 1.53 5.84 -36.99
CA ASP A 245 1.33 7.20 -36.49
C ASP A 245 2.52 7.58 -35.58
N ASP A 246 3.12 8.73 -35.87
CA ASP A 246 4.29 9.25 -35.14
C ASP A 246 3.91 9.80 -33.75
N THR A 247 2.63 10.07 -33.50
CA THR A 247 2.17 10.65 -32.23
C THR A 247 1.81 9.61 -31.16
N HIS A 248 1.65 8.34 -31.56
CA HIS A 248 1.11 7.25 -30.73
C HIS A 248 -0.32 7.50 -30.21
N LEU A 249 -1.03 8.46 -30.80
CA LEU A 249 -2.42 8.80 -30.48
C LEU A 249 -3.40 8.13 -31.44
N SER A 250 -2.90 7.49 -32.50
CA SER A 250 -3.69 6.64 -33.38
C SER A 250 -2.98 5.35 -33.76
N TYR A 251 -3.77 4.39 -34.24
CA TYR A 251 -3.27 3.17 -34.86
C TYR A 251 -4.16 2.85 -36.07
N LEU A 252 -3.56 2.42 -37.17
CA LEU A 252 -4.26 2.00 -38.39
C LEU A 252 -4.10 0.49 -38.62
N TRP A 253 -5.22 -0.24 -38.65
CA TRP A 253 -5.29 -1.61 -39.17
C TRP A 253 -5.96 -1.61 -40.54
N LYS A 254 -5.48 -2.45 -41.45
CA LYS A 254 -6.08 -2.63 -42.78
C LYS A 254 -6.29 -4.10 -43.13
N GLY A 255 -7.26 -4.38 -43.98
CA GLY A 255 -7.44 -5.69 -44.61
C GLY A 255 -8.11 -5.60 -45.98
N GLY A 256 -8.09 -6.70 -46.73
CA GLY A 256 -8.51 -6.74 -48.14
C GLY A 256 -7.53 -6.16 -49.17
N PHE A 257 -6.58 -5.31 -48.75
CA PHE A 257 -5.53 -4.77 -49.63
C PHE A 257 -4.46 -5.81 -49.96
N HIS A 258 -3.76 -5.62 -51.09
CA HIS A 258 -2.58 -6.43 -51.42
C HIS A 258 -1.51 -6.26 -50.32
N TYR A 259 -0.89 -7.37 -49.90
CA TYR A 259 -0.05 -7.41 -48.69
C TYR A 259 1.24 -6.58 -48.78
N SER A 260 1.68 -6.24 -49.99
CA SER A 260 2.91 -5.45 -50.23
C SER A 260 2.68 -3.93 -50.20
N LEU A 261 1.46 -3.50 -49.92
CA LEU A 261 1.07 -2.10 -49.96
C LEU A 261 1.06 -1.54 -48.55
N ASP A 262 1.83 -0.46 -48.33
CA ASP A 262 1.87 0.26 -47.06
C ASP A 262 1.25 1.64 -47.21
N PHE A 263 0.46 2.07 -46.22
CA PHE A 263 -0.18 3.38 -46.25
C PHE A 263 0.77 4.49 -45.76
N THR A 264 0.89 5.55 -46.55
CA THR A 264 1.49 6.83 -46.13
C THR A 264 0.51 7.95 -46.47
N GLY A 265 0.10 8.73 -45.48
CA GLY A 265 -0.99 9.69 -45.64
C GLY A 265 -1.40 10.39 -44.36
N GLU A 266 -2.55 11.04 -44.41
CA GLU A 266 -3.18 11.72 -43.28
C GLU A 266 -4.60 11.22 -43.07
N ALA A 267 -4.98 11.02 -41.81
CA ALA A 267 -6.36 10.92 -41.38
C ALA A 267 -6.77 12.21 -40.65
N THR A 268 -7.84 12.85 -41.09
CA THR A 268 -8.35 14.11 -40.53
C THR A 268 -9.75 13.93 -39.98
N LEU A 269 -9.93 14.23 -38.70
CA LEU A 269 -11.22 14.39 -38.05
C LEU A 269 -11.56 15.88 -38.01
N ARG A 270 -12.65 16.28 -38.66
CA ARG A 270 -13.11 17.68 -38.67
C ARG A 270 -14.60 17.77 -38.93
N ASP A 271 -15.30 18.56 -38.15
CA ASP A 271 -16.74 18.88 -38.31
C ASP A 271 -17.63 17.65 -38.51
N GLY A 272 -17.35 16.56 -37.78
CA GLY A 272 -18.12 15.31 -37.88
C GLY A 272 -17.77 14.43 -39.08
N TRP A 273 -16.63 14.65 -39.74
CA TRP A 273 -16.14 13.83 -40.84
C TRP A 273 -14.79 13.19 -40.51
N LEU A 274 -14.60 11.96 -40.98
CA LEU A 274 -13.29 11.35 -41.16
C LEU A 274 -12.89 11.46 -42.64
N GLY A 275 -11.80 12.17 -42.88
CA GLY A 275 -11.09 12.19 -44.15
C GLY A 275 -9.83 11.33 -44.09
N VAL A 276 -9.53 10.56 -45.13
CA VAL A 276 -8.24 9.86 -45.25
C VAL A 276 -7.66 10.13 -46.63
N ASN A 277 -6.55 10.84 -46.69
CA ASN A 277 -5.86 11.18 -47.94
C ASN A 277 -4.42 10.66 -47.89
N GLY A 278 -3.97 10.02 -48.97
CA GLY A 278 -2.59 9.55 -49.04
C GLY A 278 -2.38 8.56 -50.16
N TYR A 279 -1.42 7.66 -49.95
CA TYR A 279 -1.02 6.69 -50.94
C TYR A 279 -0.76 5.33 -50.28
N PHE A 280 -1.15 4.27 -50.96
CA PHE A 280 -0.56 2.95 -50.76
C PHE A 280 0.55 2.77 -51.79
N ASN A 281 1.80 2.95 -51.38
CA ASN A 281 2.97 3.04 -52.27
C ASN A 281 2.75 4.06 -53.42
N ASP A 282 2.33 3.58 -54.61
CA ASP A 282 2.11 4.39 -55.81
C ASP A 282 0.64 4.73 -56.10
N TYR A 283 -0.29 4.17 -55.33
CA TYR A 283 -1.72 4.27 -55.58
C TYR A 283 -2.38 5.27 -54.64
N GLU A 284 -2.94 6.34 -55.18
CA GLU A 284 -3.65 7.36 -54.42
C GLU A 284 -4.89 6.76 -53.72
N MET A 285 -5.11 7.16 -52.48
CA MET A 285 -6.30 6.87 -51.69
C MET A 285 -6.93 8.16 -51.16
N LYS A 286 -8.25 8.27 -51.33
CA LYS A 286 -9.07 9.35 -50.76
C LYS A 286 -10.35 8.77 -50.19
N ILE A 287 -10.63 9.08 -48.93
CA ILE A 287 -11.85 8.68 -48.23
C ILE A 287 -12.47 9.90 -47.60
N ALA A 288 -13.79 10.02 -47.73
CA ALA A 288 -14.61 10.92 -46.93
C ALA A 288 -15.75 10.10 -46.33
N SER A 289 -15.82 10.01 -45.00
CA SER A 289 -16.89 9.32 -44.29
C SER A 289 -17.50 10.21 -43.21
N LYS A 290 -18.82 10.34 -43.21
CA LYS A 290 -19.56 11.07 -42.18
C LYS A 290 -19.61 10.22 -40.90
N LEU A 291 -19.34 10.85 -39.76
CA LEU A 291 -19.41 10.21 -38.45
C LEU A 291 -20.83 10.37 -37.85
N PRO A 292 -21.21 9.53 -36.89
CA PRO A 292 -22.47 9.70 -36.17
C PRO A 292 -22.52 11.04 -35.43
N ASP A 293 -23.69 11.66 -35.39
CA ASP A 293 -23.90 12.96 -34.72
C ASP A 293 -23.72 12.89 -33.19
N HIS A 294 -23.78 11.68 -32.61
CA HIS A 294 -23.71 11.45 -31.17
C HIS A 294 -22.73 10.31 -30.84
N LEU A 295 -21.71 10.62 -30.06
CA LEU A 295 -20.75 9.68 -29.50
C LEU A 295 -20.91 9.62 -27.99
N ASN A 296 -20.72 8.43 -27.41
CA ASN A 296 -20.76 8.25 -25.96
C ASN A 296 -19.43 8.67 -25.30
N TRP A 297 -19.24 9.97 -25.13
CA TRP A 297 -18.03 10.53 -24.53
C TRP A 297 -17.79 10.14 -23.08
N SER A 298 -18.77 9.58 -22.36
CA SER A 298 -18.55 9.08 -20.99
C SER A 298 -17.58 7.90 -20.93
N ASN A 299 -17.41 7.17 -22.03
CA ASN A 299 -16.47 6.04 -22.12
C ASN A 299 -15.08 6.50 -22.59
N TYR A 300 -14.96 7.75 -23.04
CA TYR A 300 -13.75 8.28 -23.65
C TYR A 300 -12.68 8.58 -22.60
N ARG A 301 -11.42 8.32 -22.95
CA ARG A 301 -10.26 8.61 -22.12
C ARG A 301 -9.63 9.92 -22.57
N PHE A 302 -9.82 10.96 -21.78
CA PHE A 302 -9.19 12.26 -21.97
C PHE A 302 -7.69 12.16 -21.67
N LEU A 303 -6.85 12.74 -22.53
CA LEU A 303 -5.39 12.62 -22.47
C LEU A 303 -4.68 13.95 -22.21
N THR A 304 -5.34 15.08 -22.45
CA THR A 304 -4.73 16.40 -22.29
C THR A 304 -5.63 17.35 -21.50
N ILE A 305 -5.03 18.40 -20.95
CA ILE A 305 -5.78 19.48 -20.30
C ILE A 305 -6.58 20.29 -21.33
N ASP A 306 -6.06 20.43 -22.56
CA ASP A 306 -6.73 21.12 -23.66
C ASP A 306 -8.10 20.51 -23.99
N GLU A 307 -8.22 19.17 -23.96
CA GLU A 307 -9.52 18.51 -24.15
C GLU A 307 -10.51 18.88 -23.04
N LEU A 308 -10.02 19.08 -21.80
CA LEU A 308 -10.84 19.44 -20.65
C LEU A 308 -11.37 20.89 -20.73
N GLU A 309 -10.70 21.78 -21.46
CA GLU A 309 -11.15 23.18 -21.60
C GLU A 309 -12.52 23.30 -22.28
N THR A 310 -12.88 22.32 -23.11
CA THR A 310 -14.15 22.28 -23.85
C THR A 310 -15.08 21.15 -23.42
N ALA A 311 -14.65 20.31 -22.46
CA ALA A 311 -15.42 19.18 -22.00
C ALA A 311 -16.33 19.57 -20.82
N PRO A 312 -17.65 19.29 -20.88
CA PRO A 312 -18.50 19.35 -19.71
C PRO A 312 -17.97 18.41 -18.62
N ALA A 313 -17.86 18.89 -17.37
CA ALA A 313 -17.24 18.13 -16.30
C ALA A 313 -17.97 16.83 -15.93
N ASP A 314 -19.25 16.70 -16.30
CA ASP A 314 -20.12 15.54 -16.02
C ASP A 314 -19.89 14.36 -16.99
N ILE A 315 -19.34 14.63 -18.19
CA ILE A 315 -18.99 13.59 -19.17
C ILE A 315 -17.59 13.02 -18.93
N VAL A 316 -16.71 13.74 -18.25
CA VAL A 316 -15.32 13.31 -18.02
C VAL A 316 -15.27 12.25 -16.92
N ARG A 317 -15.24 10.97 -17.32
CA ARG A 317 -15.14 9.82 -16.40
C ARG A 317 -13.74 9.23 -16.31
N ARG A 318 -12.91 9.40 -17.35
CA ARG A 318 -11.57 8.78 -17.46
C ARG A 318 -10.56 9.81 -17.93
N LEU A 319 -9.53 10.06 -17.12
CA LEU A 319 -8.48 11.03 -17.42
C LEU A 319 -7.11 10.40 -17.22
N GLN A 320 -6.24 10.53 -18.23
CA GLN A 320 -4.86 10.08 -18.18
C GLN A 320 -3.92 11.20 -18.65
N LEU A 321 -3.16 11.76 -17.72
CA LEU A 321 -2.20 12.81 -18.00
C LEU A 321 -0.77 12.27 -17.89
N THR A 322 0.01 12.48 -18.96
CA THR A 322 1.44 12.17 -19.00
C THR A 322 2.24 13.46 -18.91
N ASP A 323 3.16 13.54 -17.95
CA ASP A 323 4.04 14.71 -17.78
C ASP A 323 3.28 16.05 -17.70
N PRO A 324 2.11 16.15 -17.02
CA PRO A 324 1.36 17.40 -17.00
C PRO A 324 2.12 18.51 -16.28
N TYR A 325 1.87 19.75 -16.68
CA TYR A 325 2.40 20.90 -15.95
C TYR A 325 1.75 20.98 -14.55
N PRO A 326 2.53 20.91 -13.44
CA PRO A 326 1.99 20.85 -12.08
C PRO A 326 1.04 22.00 -11.72
N GLY A 327 1.32 23.20 -12.24
CA GLY A 327 0.54 24.40 -11.95
C GLY A 327 -0.92 24.35 -12.44
N GLN A 328 -1.24 23.52 -13.43
CA GLN A 328 -2.61 23.41 -13.99
C GLN A 328 -3.44 22.29 -13.35
N LEU A 329 -2.82 21.36 -12.61
CA LEU A 329 -3.52 20.18 -12.08
C LEU A 329 -4.67 20.53 -11.13
N HIS A 330 -4.50 21.54 -10.28
CA HIS A 330 -5.54 21.91 -9.32
C HIS A 330 -6.82 22.39 -10.03
N GLU A 331 -6.68 23.32 -10.97
CA GLU A 331 -7.81 23.90 -11.70
C GLU A 331 -8.46 22.88 -12.62
N ALA A 332 -7.65 22.09 -13.34
CA ALA A 332 -8.14 21.06 -14.25
C ALA A 332 -8.94 19.94 -13.54
N LEU A 333 -8.51 19.51 -12.36
CA LEU A 333 -9.14 18.39 -11.64
C LEU A 333 -10.33 18.81 -10.77
N SER A 334 -10.34 20.05 -10.27
CA SER A 334 -11.36 20.53 -9.32
C SER A 334 -12.82 20.36 -9.77
N PRO A 335 -13.22 20.57 -11.04
CA PRO A 335 -14.60 20.42 -11.46
C PRO A 335 -15.02 18.95 -11.71
N LEU A 336 -14.08 18.02 -11.86
CA LEU A 336 -14.31 16.66 -12.39
C LEU A 336 -14.88 15.67 -11.35
N THR A 337 -15.89 16.07 -10.58
CA THR A 337 -16.44 15.27 -9.44
C THR A 337 -16.98 13.89 -9.83
N GLN A 338 -17.24 13.67 -11.12
CA GLN A 338 -17.74 12.43 -11.70
C GLN A 338 -16.64 11.47 -12.18
N LEU A 339 -15.36 11.84 -12.01
CA LEU A 339 -14.22 11.07 -12.48
C LEU A 339 -14.13 9.71 -11.78
N GLU A 340 -14.03 8.64 -12.57
CA GLU A 340 -13.94 7.25 -12.11
C GLU A 340 -12.50 6.71 -12.21
N THR A 341 -11.75 7.16 -13.21
CA THR A 341 -10.34 6.78 -13.42
C THR A 341 -9.48 8.03 -13.56
N LEU A 342 -8.47 8.18 -12.71
CA LEU A 342 -7.47 9.24 -12.79
C LEU A 342 -6.06 8.66 -12.80
N PHE A 343 -5.38 8.77 -13.93
CA PHE A 343 -3.98 8.41 -14.07
C PHE A 343 -3.15 9.66 -14.32
N ILE A 344 -2.16 9.89 -13.46
CA ILE A 344 -1.15 10.91 -13.65
C ILE A 344 0.20 10.22 -13.46
N TRP A 345 1.02 10.26 -14.51
CA TRP A 345 2.39 9.77 -14.41
C TRP A 345 3.39 10.78 -14.94
N PHE A 346 4.61 10.70 -14.43
CA PHE A 346 5.77 11.39 -14.97
C PHE A 346 6.80 10.38 -15.46
N LYS A 347 7.38 10.64 -16.63
CA LYS A 347 8.50 9.86 -17.15
C LYS A 347 9.74 10.07 -16.29
N GLU A 348 10.59 9.05 -16.22
CA GLU A 348 11.85 9.13 -15.51
C GLU A 348 12.70 10.31 -16.02
N GLY A 349 13.26 11.08 -15.09
CA GLY A 349 14.06 12.27 -15.40
C GLY A 349 13.27 13.54 -15.72
N ASN A 350 11.93 13.52 -15.71
CA ASN A 350 11.15 14.73 -15.87
C ASN A 350 11.23 15.62 -14.63
N LYS A 351 11.88 16.78 -14.77
CA LYS A 351 12.07 17.77 -13.69
C LYS A 351 10.77 18.37 -13.15
N ALA A 352 9.70 18.42 -13.95
CA ALA A 352 8.41 18.93 -13.48
C ALA A 352 7.82 18.07 -12.34
N ALA A 353 8.19 16.80 -12.25
CA ALA A 353 7.79 15.93 -11.15
C ALA A 353 8.36 16.40 -9.79
N GLU A 354 9.50 17.11 -9.79
CA GLU A 354 10.13 17.66 -8.57
C GLU A 354 9.25 18.75 -7.91
N GLU A 355 8.38 19.41 -8.69
CA GLU A 355 7.49 20.45 -8.19
C GLU A 355 6.27 19.86 -7.46
N ILE A 356 5.94 18.58 -7.68
CA ILE A 356 4.80 17.90 -7.03
C ILE A 356 5.26 17.27 -5.72
N LYS A 357 5.29 18.09 -4.66
CA LYS A 357 5.71 17.66 -3.31
C LYS A 357 4.58 17.02 -2.50
N GLU A 358 3.34 17.26 -2.88
CA GLU A 358 2.16 16.70 -2.22
C GLU A 358 1.14 16.20 -3.24
N VAL A 359 0.32 15.23 -2.81
CA VAL A 359 -0.80 14.75 -3.63
C VAL A 359 -1.77 15.92 -3.88
N PRO A 360 -2.16 16.21 -5.14
CA PRO A 360 -3.06 17.32 -5.45
C PRO A 360 -4.38 17.27 -4.67
N LYS A 361 -4.66 18.29 -3.86
CA LYS A 361 -5.84 18.35 -2.98
C LYS A 361 -7.18 18.29 -3.71
N ALA A 362 -7.22 18.63 -5.01
CA ALA A 362 -8.41 18.50 -5.84
C ALA A 362 -8.92 17.05 -5.88
N ILE A 363 -8.01 16.05 -5.79
CA ILE A 363 -8.35 14.63 -5.80
C ILE A 363 -9.28 14.25 -4.62
N LYS A 364 -9.19 14.96 -3.49
CA LYS A 364 -10.06 14.73 -2.33
C LYS A 364 -11.57 14.81 -2.66
N LYS A 365 -11.94 15.63 -3.65
CA LYS A 365 -13.34 15.85 -4.07
C LYS A 365 -13.86 14.77 -5.03
N LEU A 366 -12.99 13.92 -5.58
CA LEU A 366 -13.31 12.95 -6.63
C LEU A 366 -13.89 11.66 -6.02
N LYS A 367 -15.06 11.75 -5.38
CA LYS A 367 -15.65 10.65 -4.60
C LYS A 367 -16.16 9.47 -5.44
N ALA A 368 -16.22 9.63 -6.77
CA ALA A 368 -16.56 8.58 -7.72
C ALA A 368 -15.36 7.73 -8.17
N LEU A 369 -14.12 8.08 -7.77
CA LEU A 369 -12.91 7.38 -8.21
C LEU A 369 -12.93 5.90 -7.81
N LYS A 370 -12.73 5.05 -8.82
CA LYS A 370 -12.51 3.61 -8.71
C LYS A 370 -11.04 3.26 -8.91
N GLU A 371 -10.34 4.02 -9.75
CA GLU A 371 -8.92 3.78 -10.05
C GLU A 371 -8.11 5.08 -9.96
N LEU A 372 -7.04 5.05 -9.17
CA LEU A 372 -6.13 6.17 -8.99
C LEU A 372 -4.69 5.71 -9.23
N ASN A 373 -4.01 6.35 -10.17
CA ASN A 373 -2.59 6.17 -10.41
C ASN A 373 -1.85 7.49 -10.29
N LEU A 374 -0.92 7.57 -9.36
CA LEU A 374 0.02 8.68 -9.16
C LEU A 374 1.44 8.11 -9.14
N SER A 375 2.05 7.96 -10.31
CA SER A 375 3.37 7.33 -10.46
C SER A 375 4.43 8.32 -10.97
N GLY A 376 5.69 8.13 -10.59
CA GLY A 376 6.80 8.98 -11.08
C GLY A 376 6.91 10.35 -10.39
N MET A 377 6.09 10.61 -9.36
CA MET A 377 6.12 11.82 -8.53
C MET A 377 7.09 11.64 -7.36
N HIS A 378 8.38 11.53 -7.68
CA HIS A 378 9.44 11.18 -6.72
C HIS A 378 9.62 12.15 -5.53
N ALA A 379 9.11 13.39 -5.63
CA ALA A 379 9.09 14.34 -4.51
C ALA A 379 7.98 14.07 -3.49
N ILE A 380 7.01 13.21 -3.80
CA ILE A 380 5.98 12.76 -2.83
C ILE A 380 6.60 11.70 -1.92
N THR A 381 6.73 12.07 -0.65
CA THR A 381 7.27 11.18 0.41
C THR A 381 6.20 10.59 1.33
N HIS A 382 5.01 11.19 1.37
CA HIS A 382 3.93 10.78 2.26
C HIS A 382 2.59 10.81 1.54
N ILE A 383 1.75 9.81 1.85
CA ILE A 383 0.38 9.73 1.36
C ILE A 383 -0.58 10.29 2.41
N PRO A 384 -1.41 11.30 2.08
CA PRO A 384 -2.26 11.96 3.06
C PRO A 384 -3.44 11.08 3.49
N GLU A 385 -3.91 11.27 4.73
CA GLU A 385 -4.98 10.45 5.32
C GLU A 385 -6.29 10.46 4.54
N TRP A 386 -6.59 11.56 3.83
CA TRP A 386 -7.85 11.75 3.13
C TRP A 386 -7.98 10.85 1.90
N ILE A 387 -6.91 10.22 1.42
CA ILE A 387 -7.02 9.16 0.40
C ILE A 387 -7.94 8.04 0.91
N GLY A 388 -7.92 7.76 2.22
CA GLY A 388 -8.83 6.80 2.85
C GLY A 388 -10.32 7.20 2.81
N GLU A 389 -10.66 8.42 2.38
CA GLU A 389 -12.05 8.85 2.17
C GLU A 389 -12.59 8.54 0.75
N LEU A 390 -11.78 7.96 -0.14
CA LEU A 390 -12.19 7.59 -1.51
C LEU A 390 -12.85 6.20 -1.51
N HIS A 391 -13.99 6.06 -0.86
CA HIS A 391 -14.60 4.75 -0.56
C HIS A 391 -14.98 3.88 -1.78
N GLN A 392 -14.99 4.44 -2.99
CA GLN A 392 -15.22 3.70 -4.24
C GLN A 392 -13.93 3.11 -4.84
N LEU A 393 -12.75 3.45 -4.30
CA LEU A 393 -11.47 3.08 -4.87
C LEU A 393 -11.24 1.56 -4.79
N GLU A 394 -11.02 0.95 -5.95
CA GLU A 394 -10.74 -0.47 -6.13
C GLU A 394 -9.26 -0.72 -6.47
N THR A 395 -8.61 0.24 -7.13
CA THR A 395 -7.22 0.12 -7.59
C THR A 395 -6.44 1.39 -7.23
N LEU A 396 -5.32 1.23 -6.52
CA LEU A 396 -4.40 2.30 -6.13
C LEU A 396 -2.98 1.98 -6.62
N HIS A 397 -2.45 2.82 -7.50
CA HIS A 397 -1.05 2.77 -7.96
C HIS A 397 -0.29 4.00 -7.48
N LEU A 398 0.76 3.78 -6.71
CA LEU A 398 1.64 4.82 -6.17
C LEU A 398 3.12 4.46 -6.40
N SER A 399 3.41 3.80 -7.51
CA SER A 399 4.72 3.21 -7.78
C SER A 399 5.71 4.24 -8.33
N ASN A 400 7.01 4.01 -8.13
CA ASN A 400 8.07 4.91 -8.59
C ASN A 400 7.97 6.33 -7.97
N ASN A 401 7.72 6.41 -6.67
CA ASN A 401 7.71 7.66 -5.90
C ASN A 401 8.80 7.61 -4.81
N GLY A 402 8.84 8.64 -3.95
CA GLY A 402 9.74 8.71 -2.80
C GLY A 402 9.07 8.30 -1.48
N ILE A 403 8.00 7.49 -1.52
CA ILE A 403 7.12 7.29 -0.37
C ILE A 403 7.83 6.49 0.72
N THR A 404 7.92 7.06 1.92
CA THR A 404 8.53 6.42 3.11
C THR A 404 7.50 5.76 4.01
N GLY A 405 6.24 6.20 3.93
CA GLY A 405 5.13 5.63 4.72
C GLY A 405 3.76 5.90 4.11
N ILE A 406 2.81 5.01 4.42
CA ILE A 406 1.41 5.10 4.00
C ILE A 406 0.55 5.25 5.26
N HIS A 407 -0.32 6.25 5.26
CA HIS A 407 -1.23 6.47 6.37
C HIS A 407 -2.18 5.26 6.54
N PRO A 408 -2.37 4.71 7.76
CA PRO A 408 -3.17 3.49 7.99
C PRO A 408 -4.61 3.58 7.47
N ARG A 409 -5.18 4.79 7.40
CA ARG A 409 -6.54 5.02 6.85
C ARG A 409 -6.67 4.66 5.36
N VAL A 410 -5.59 4.66 4.59
CA VAL A 410 -5.59 4.17 3.20
C VAL A 410 -5.92 2.68 3.16
N PHE A 411 -5.46 1.93 4.16
CA PHE A 411 -5.72 0.50 4.30
C PHE A 411 -7.10 0.17 4.88
N GLN A 412 -7.92 1.19 5.18
CA GLN A 412 -9.32 1.04 5.56
C GLN A 412 -10.29 1.22 4.38
N LEU A 413 -9.78 1.38 3.15
CA LEU A 413 -10.60 1.50 1.95
C LEU A 413 -11.39 0.20 1.72
N PRO A 414 -12.73 0.22 1.81
CA PRO A 414 -13.53 -1.01 1.90
C PRO A 414 -13.53 -1.83 0.60
N ARG A 415 -13.21 -1.20 -0.53
CA ARG A 415 -13.27 -1.81 -1.87
C ARG A 415 -11.90 -2.01 -2.52
N LEU A 416 -10.82 -1.66 -1.84
CA LEU A 416 -9.48 -1.71 -2.42
C LEU A 416 -9.07 -3.17 -2.68
N LYS A 417 -8.96 -3.54 -3.95
CA LYS A 417 -8.57 -4.87 -4.42
C LYS A 417 -7.12 -4.93 -4.85
N ASN A 418 -6.63 -3.87 -5.51
CA ASN A 418 -5.28 -3.86 -6.07
C ASN A 418 -4.49 -2.66 -5.54
N CYS A 419 -3.34 -2.93 -4.93
CA CYS A 419 -2.46 -1.90 -4.40
C CYS A 419 -1.02 -2.11 -4.89
N TYR A 420 -0.50 -1.13 -5.63
CA TYR A 420 0.84 -1.19 -6.23
C TYR A 420 1.72 -0.09 -5.67
N LEU A 421 2.72 -0.49 -4.91
CA LEU A 421 3.61 0.38 -4.13
C LEU A 421 5.08 0.13 -4.45
N TYR A 422 5.37 -0.56 -5.56
CA TYR A 422 6.74 -0.92 -5.91
C TYR A 422 7.61 0.30 -6.23
N ASN A 423 8.92 0.15 -6.02
CA ASN A 423 9.91 1.20 -6.25
C ASN A 423 9.60 2.47 -5.42
N ASN A 424 9.61 2.30 -4.10
CA ASN A 424 9.43 3.36 -3.10
C ASN A 424 10.47 3.18 -1.97
N GLN A 425 10.32 3.92 -0.87
CA GLN A 425 11.21 3.87 0.29
C GLN A 425 10.50 3.38 1.55
N LEU A 426 9.48 2.52 1.40
CA LEU A 426 8.68 2.04 2.52
C LEU A 426 9.53 1.18 3.46
N GLN A 427 9.59 1.57 4.73
CA GLN A 427 10.31 0.83 5.77
C GLN A 427 9.40 -0.16 6.52
N SER A 428 8.10 0.11 6.54
CA SER A 428 7.09 -0.75 7.13
C SER A 428 5.75 -0.56 6.43
N ILE A 429 4.86 -1.55 6.62
CA ILE A 429 3.45 -1.47 6.25
C ILE A 429 2.63 -1.62 7.53
N ALA A 430 1.67 -0.73 7.73
CA ALA A 430 0.80 -0.77 8.90
C ALA A 430 -0.02 -2.08 8.93
N PRO A 431 -0.29 -2.63 10.13
CA PRO A 431 -1.21 -3.76 10.27
C PRO A 431 -2.64 -3.34 9.88
N GLY A 432 -3.47 -4.31 9.48
CA GLY A 432 -4.88 -4.06 9.16
C GLY A 432 -5.13 -3.60 7.72
N LEU A 433 -4.52 -4.30 6.76
CA LEU A 433 -4.85 -4.17 5.33
C LEU A 433 -6.31 -4.56 5.04
N PRO A 434 -6.93 -4.01 3.99
CA PRO A 434 -8.34 -4.23 3.75
C PRO A 434 -8.58 -5.69 3.35
N GLU A 435 -9.59 -6.34 3.95
CA GLU A 435 -9.92 -7.75 3.67
C GLU A 435 -10.28 -8.02 2.21
N SER A 436 -10.62 -6.97 1.44
CA SER A 436 -10.93 -7.03 0.01
C SER A 436 -9.70 -7.04 -0.90
N LEU A 437 -8.49 -6.88 -0.35
CA LEU A 437 -7.25 -6.83 -1.14
C LEU A 437 -6.94 -8.20 -1.75
N VAL A 438 -6.70 -8.20 -3.06
CA VAL A 438 -6.38 -9.36 -3.90
C VAL A 438 -4.92 -9.33 -4.33
N VAL A 439 -4.43 -8.14 -4.70
CA VAL A 439 -3.07 -7.93 -5.19
C VAL A 439 -2.37 -6.85 -4.36
N LEU A 440 -1.20 -7.19 -3.82
CA LEU A 440 -0.30 -6.26 -3.15
C LEU A 440 1.11 -6.38 -3.73
N ASN A 441 1.59 -5.31 -4.36
CA ASN A 441 2.97 -5.25 -4.84
C ASN A 441 3.80 -4.27 -4.01
N LEU A 442 4.82 -4.79 -3.32
CA LEU A 442 5.76 -4.07 -2.46
C LEU A 442 7.21 -4.22 -2.95
N ASP A 443 7.44 -4.66 -4.18
CA ASP A 443 8.79 -4.88 -4.71
C ASP A 443 9.65 -3.60 -4.61
N ASN A 444 10.96 -3.77 -4.41
CA ASN A 444 11.94 -2.68 -4.38
C ASN A 444 11.54 -1.56 -3.39
N ASN A 445 11.51 -1.93 -2.10
CA ASN A 445 11.27 -1.04 -0.97
C ASN A 445 12.36 -1.28 0.10
N GLN A 446 12.19 -0.75 1.31
CA GLN A 446 13.13 -0.86 2.43
C GLN A 446 12.56 -1.72 3.58
N LEU A 447 11.69 -2.68 3.26
CA LEU A 447 11.03 -3.53 4.25
C LEU A 447 12.00 -4.55 4.84
N THR A 448 12.07 -4.62 6.17
CA THR A 448 12.78 -5.69 6.89
C THR A 448 11.88 -6.86 7.27
N THR A 449 10.56 -6.65 7.25
CA THR A 449 9.50 -7.64 7.49
C THR A 449 8.18 -7.13 6.92
N VAL A 450 7.11 -7.93 7.08
CA VAL A 450 5.73 -7.55 6.73
C VAL A 450 4.78 -7.97 7.86
N PRO A 451 3.63 -7.30 8.04
CA PRO A 451 2.75 -7.58 9.17
C PRO A 451 2.06 -8.96 9.06
N ASP A 452 1.95 -9.66 10.19
CA ASP A 452 1.25 -10.94 10.34
C ASP A 452 -0.18 -10.94 9.80
N SER A 453 -0.84 -9.78 9.76
CA SER A 453 -2.19 -9.67 9.21
C SER A 453 -2.30 -10.19 7.78
N LEU A 454 -1.23 -10.11 6.98
CA LEU A 454 -1.20 -10.62 5.60
C LEU A 454 -1.48 -12.14 5.53
N THR A 455 -1.08 -12.91 6.54
CA THR A 455 -1.24 -14.38 6.57
C THR A 455 -2.69 -14.80 6.75
N ARG A 456 -3.55 -13.88 7.20
CA ARG A 456 -4.97 -14.13 7.50
C ARG A 456 -5.91 -13.59 6.41
N MET A 457 -5.38 -12.93 5.38
CA MET A 457 -6.17 -12.30 4.32
C MET A 457 -6.62 -13.32 3.29
N LYS A 458 -7.89 -13.74 3.37
CA LYS A 458 -8.46 -14.79 2.52
C LYS A 458 -8.57 -14.43 1.03
N ALA A 459 -8.65 -13.13 0.71
CA ALA A 459 -8.78 -12.66 -0.66
C ALA A 459 -7.43 -12.41 -1.34
N LEU A 460 -6.33 -12.31 -0.57
CA LEU A 460 -5.01 -11.97 -1.08
C LEU A 460 -4.40 -13.18 -1.79
N THR A 461 -4.33 -13.11 -3.12
CA THR A 461 -3.77 -14.18 -3.96
C THR A 461 -2.36 -13.83 -4.43
N ASP A 462 -2.05 -12.54 -4.58
CA ASP A 462 -0.80 -12.08 -5.17
C ASP A 462 -0.08 -11.11 -4.23
N LEU A 463 1.11 -11.53 -3.76
CA LEU A 463 1.98 -10.71 -2.92
C LEU A 463 3.39 -10.70 -3.51
N SER A 464 3.92 -9.51 -3.76
CA SER A 464 5.29 -9.33 -4.29
C SER A 464 6.16 -8.55 -3.29
N LEU A 465 7.29 -9.13 -2.93
CA LEU A 465 8.22 -8.65 -1.90
C LEU A 465 9.69 -8.62 -2.36
N ASN A 466 9.96 -8.78 -3.66
CA ASN A 466 11.32 -8.84 -4.18
C ASN A 466 12.08 -7.55 -3.87
N ASP A 467 13.41 -7.63 -3.80
CA ASP A 467 14.28 -6.47 -3.67
C ASP A 467 14.00 -5.63 -2.41
N ASN A 468 13.63 -6.30 -1.32
CA ASN A 468 13.52 -5.72 0.03
C ASN A 468 14.57 -6.30 0.99
N PRO A 469 15.12 -5.55 1.95
CA PRO A 469 16.09 -6.05 2.93
C PRO A 469 15.44 -6.90 4.05
N LEU A 470 14.59 -7.86 3.68
CA LEU A 470 13.85 -8.73 4.59
C LEU A 470 14.78 -9.61 5.44
N THR A 471 14.58 -9.59 6.76
CA THR A 471 15.34 -10.41 7.72
C THR A 471 14.48 -11.50 8.38
N HIS A 472 13.16 -11.32 8.39
CA HIS A 472 12.19 -12.28 8.91
C HIS A 472 10.84 -12.10 8.19
N LEU A 473 10.02 -13.16 8.20
CA LEU A 473 8.69 -13.18 7.59
C LEU A 473 7.72 -13.99 8.46
N PRO A 474 6.48 -13.52 8.63
CA PRO A 474 5.50 -14.24 9.45
C PRO A 474 5.10 -15.58 8.87
N ALA A 475 4.96 -16.57 9.76
CA ALA A 475 4.49 -17.92 9.41
C ALA A 475 3.10 -17.88 8.77
N GLY A 476 2.92 -18.61 7.68
CA GLY A 476 1.69 -18.68 6.91
C GLY A 476 1.70 -17.86 5.62
N LEU A 477 2.70 -16.99 5.40
CA LEU A 477 2.87 -16.29 4.13
C LEU A 477 3.09 -17.24 2.95
N GLU A 478 3.68 -18.41 3.19
CA GLU A 478 3.88 -19.47 2.20
C GLU A 478 2.57 -20.02 1.63
N ASN A 479 1.42 -19.73 2.27
CA ASN A 479 0.10 -20.13 1.80
C ASN A 479 -0.51 -19.14 0.78
N ILE A 480 0.11 -17.98 0.54
CA ILE A 480 -0.32 -17.06 -0.51
C ILE A 480 -0.01 -17.68 -1.87
N GLU A 481 -1.03 -17.83 -2.71
CA GLU A 481 -0.97 -18.55 -3.99
C GLU A 481 0.20 -18.10 -4.88
N ASN A 482 0.33 -16.78 -5.05
CA ASN A 482 1.36 -16.15 -5.87
C ASN A 482 2.28 -15.27 -5.01
N LEU A 483 3.02 -15.89 -4.08
CA LEU A 483 4.09 -15.20 -3.35
C LEU A 483 5.35 -15.04 -4.20
N ARG A 484 5.71 -13.81 -4.56
CA ARG A 484 6.96 -13.46 -5.25
C ARG A 484 7.98 -12.92 -4.25
N LEU A 485 9.08 -13.67 -4.14
CA LEU A 485 10.21 -13.41 -3.25
C LEU A 485 11.42 -14.14 -3.85
N GLU A 486 12.62 -13.60 -3.67
CA GLU A 486 13.85 -14.22 -4.16
C GLU A 486 14.00 -15.64 -3.59
N MET A 487 14.45 -16.58 -4.41
CA MET A 487 14.44 -18.01 -4.03
C MET A 487 15.24 -18.30 -2.76
N ASP A 488 16.40 -17.65 -2.60
CA ASP A 488 17.23 -17.80 -1.41
C ASP A 488 16.52 -17.31 -0.13
N LYS A 489 15.73 -16.24 -0.25
CA LYS A 489 14.89 -15.74 0.85
C LYS A 489 13.71 -16.65 1.12
N LYS A 490 13.07 -17.22 0.08
CA LYS A 490 12.02 -18.24 0.29
C LYS A 490 12.56 -19.42 1.09
N LEU A 491 13.74 -19.93 0.73
CA LEU A 491 14.33 -21.09 1.42
C LEU A 491 14.75 -20.78 2.86
N SER A 492 15.26 -19.58 3.13
CA SER A 492 15.77 -19.19 4.45
C SER A 492 14.71 -18.62 5.39
N LEU A 493 13.77 -17.83 4.87
CA LEU A 493 12.76 -17.10 5.65
C LEU A 493 11.42 -17.83 5.74
N LEU A 494 11.09 -18.73 4.81
CA LEU A 494 9.82 -19.47 4.79
C LEU A 494 9.95 -20.96 5.14
N ASN A 495 11.16 -21.42 5.51
CA ASN A 495 11.32 -22.77 6.03
C ASN A 495 10.98 -22.82 7.52
N TYR A 496 9.72 -23.14 7.80
CA TYR A 496 9.19 -23.31 9.16
C TYR A 496 9.33 -24.75 9.68
N THR A 497 10.06 -25.63 8.99
CA THR A 497 10.19 -27.03 9.42
C THR A 497 11.05 -27.14 10.67
N TYR A 498 10.46 -27.59 11.77
CA TYR A 498 11.23 -27.96 12.95
C TYR A 498 11.95 -29.30 12.72
N MET A 499 13.26 -29.33 12.89
CA MET A 499 14.08 -30.52 12.63
C MET A 499 14.31 -31.38 13.88
N GLY A 500 13.65 -31.08 15.01
CA GLY A 500 13.94 -31.72 16.29
C GLY A 500 15.26 -31.23 16.90
N ALA A 501 15.39 -31.34 18.22
CA ALA A 501 16.61 -30.97 18.93
C ALA A 501 17.85 -31.74 18.43
N ASP A 502 17.66 -32.99 17.98
CA ASP A 502 18.69 -33.87 17.41
C ASP A 502 18.95 -33.64 15.91
N LYS A 503 18.20 -32.74 15.26
CA LYS A 503 18.23 -32.47 13.82
C LYS A 503 17.85 -33.67 12.94
N GLN A 504 17.15 -34.67 13.49
CA GLN A 504 16.72 -35.88 12.77
C GLN A 504 15.23 -35.88 12.39
N GLY A 505 14.55 -34.75 12.56
CA GLY A 505 13.11 -34.57 12.33
C GLY A 505 12.26 -34.81 13.59
N THR A 506 10.97 -34.52 13.50
CA THR A 506 10.00 -34.73 14.59
C THR A 506 9.46 -36.16 14.63
N ILE A 507 8.97 -36.59 15.80
CA ILE A 507 8.21 -37.82 16.01
C ILE A 507 6.75 -37.50 16.33
N SER A 508 5.87 -38.48 16.18
CA SER A 508 4.47 -38.35 16.61
C SER A 508 4.37 -38.36 18.14
N TYR A 509 3.43 -37.57 18.67
CA TYR A 509 3.14 -37.44 20.10
C TYR A 509 1.64 -37.27 20.33
N ASP A 510 1.16 -37.61 21.53
CA ASP A 510 -0.24 -37.48 21.93
C ASP A 510 -0.49 -36.09 22.55
N ASN A 511 -1.48 -35.35 22.04
CA ASN A 511 -1.86 -34.04 22.56
C ASN A 511 -2.87 -34.11 23.73
N THR A 512 -3.51 -35.26 23.94
CA THR A 512 -4.55 -35.45 24.97
C THR A 512 -4.08 -35.06 26.38
N PRO A 513 -2.86 -35.42 26.83
CA PRO A 513 -2.40 -35.14 28.20
C PRO A 513 -2.29 -33.65 28.57
N TYR A 514 -2.17 -32.75 27.59
CA TYR A 514 -1.92 -31.33 27.83
C TYR A 514 -3.18 -30.53 28.20
N PHE A 515 -4.38 -31.07 27.95
CA PHE A 515 -5.64 -30.34 28.09
C PHE A 515 -6.53 -30.89 29.20
N ALA A 516 -7.14 -29.97 29.96
CA ALA A 516 -7.96 -30.29 31.12
C ALA A 516 -9.29 -31.00 30.76
N GLN A 517 -9.80 -30.82 29.54
CA GLN A 517 -11.02 -31.48 29.07
C GLN A 517 -10.94 -33.01 29.06
N HIS A 518 -9.74 -33.58 29.14
CA HIS A 518 -9.50 -35.02 29.20
C HIS A 518 -9.30 -35.53 30.63
N ASP A 519 -9.35 -34.65 31.63
CA ASP A 519 -9.32 -34.98 33.04
C ASP A 519 -10.71 -34.70 33.67
N PRO A 520 -11.45 -35.74 34.13
CA PRO A 520 -12.79 -35.55 34.66
C PRO A 520 -12.87 -34.63 35.89
N ALA A 521 -11.84 -34.61 36.74
CA ALA A 521 -11.82 -33.78 37.94
C ALA A 521 -11.60 -32.31 37.58
N LEU A 522 -10.67 -32.03 36.67
CA LEU A 522 -10.41 -30.66 36.20
C LEU A 522 -11.55 -30.13 35.35
N THR A 523 -12.15 -30.99 34.51
CA THR A 523 -13.37 -30.67 33.74
C THR A 523 -14.50 -30.26 34.66
N SER A 524 -14.81 -31.06 35.69
CA SER A 524 -15.88 -30.74 36.63
C SER A 524 -15.61 -29.43 37.40
N ARG A 525 -14.36 -29.18 37.78
CA ARG A 525 -13.95 -27.91 38.43
C ARG A 525 -14.18 -26.72 37.50
N LEU A 526 -13.74 -26.84 36.25
CA LEU A 526 -13.87 -25.77 35.24
C LEU A 526 -15.32 -25.48 34.88
N GLU A 527 -16.14 -26.50 34.63
CA GLU A 527 -17.56 -26.33 34.30
C GLU A 527 -18.32 -25.62 35.42
N LYS A 528 -18.05 -25.99 36.67
CA LYS A 528 -18.65 -25.36 37.85
C LYS A 528 -18.26 -23.88 37.93
N ALA A 529 -16.97 -23.57 37.80
CA ALA A 529 -16.48 -22.20 37.88
C ALA A 529 -17.01 -21.32 36.73
N ILE A 530 -17.11 -21.86 35.50
CA ILE A 530 -17.70 -21.16 34.35
C ILE A 530 -19.16 -20.77 34.64
N ALA A 531 -19.94 -21.70 35.23
CA ALA A 531 -21.32 -21.42 35.59
C ALA A 531 -21.43 -20.34 36.69
N GLU A 532 -20.59 -20.42 37.73
CA GLU A 532 -20.57 -19.46 38.84
C GLU A 532 -20.14 -18.05 38.42
N LYS A 533 -19.34 -17.91 37.36
CA LYS A 533 -18.89 -16.61 36.82
C LYS A 533 -19.76 -16.11 35.66
N GLU A 534 -20.91 -16.74 35.41
CA GLU A 534 -21.83 -16.36 34.34
C GLU A 534 -21.20 -16.38 32.93
N LEU A 535 -20.28 -17.32 32.68
CA LEU A 535 -19.55 -17.46 31.41
C LEU A 535 -20.04 -18.65 30.57
N LEU A 536 -21.24 -19.16 30.83
CA LEU A 536 -21.85 -20.29 30.10
C LEU A 536 -21.86 -20.12 28.57
N PRO A 537 -22.12 -18.92 27.98
CA PRO A 537 -22.05 -18.75 26.52
C PRO A 537 -20.69 -19.11 25.91
N TYR A 538 -19.62 -19.04 26.71
CA TYR A 538 -18.24 -19.25 26.30
C TYR A 538 -17.71 -20.62 26.70
N LYS A 539 -18.54 -21.46 27.34
CA LYS A 539 -18.15 -22.76 27.93
C LYS A 539 -17.36 -23.63 26.96
N GLN A 540 -17.86 -23.83 25.73
CA GLN A 540 -17.22 -24.72 24.77
C GLN A 540 -15.78 -24.29 24.46
N GLY A 541 -15.57 -22.99 24.20
CA GLY A 541 -14.24 -22.46 23.91
C GLY A 541 -13.31 -22.53 25.13
N LEU A 542 -13.81 -22.16 26.31
CA LEU A 542 -13.02 -22.22 27.55
C LEU A 542 -12.60 -23.66 27.87
N MET A 543 -13.47 -24.64 27.65
CA MET A 543 -13.16 -26.08 27.82
C MET A 543 -12.07 -26.55 26.84
N GLN A 544 -12.10 -26.08 25.59
CA GLN A 544 -11.09 -26.45 24.58
C GLN A 544 -9.71 -25.84 24.87
N LEU A 545 -9.66 -24.63 25.43
CA LEU A 545 -8.42 -23.94 25.74
C LEU A 545 -7.78 -24.41 27.05
N ALA A 546 -8.57 -24.87 28.01
CA ALA A 546 -8.07 -25.11 29.36
C ALA A 546 -6.93 -26.15 29.38
N ARG A 547 -5.77 -25.75 29.89
CA ARG A 547 -4.58 -26.60 30.03
C ARG A 547 -4.66 -27.42 31.31
N LYS A 548 -4.15 -28.66 31.27
CA LYS A 548 -3.88 -29.47 32.47
C LYS A 548 -2.55 -28.98 33.05
N SER A 549 -2.60 -28.04 33.99
CA SER A 549 -1.41 -27.37 34.52
C SER A 549 -1.03 -27.91 35.89
N VAL A 550 0.25 -27.80 36.23
CA VAL A 550 0.75 -28.09 37.59
C VAL A 550 1.19 -26.78 38.24
N ALA A 551 0.57 -26.44 39.36
CA ALA A 551 0.92 -25.29 40.19
C ALA A 551 2.04 -25.66 41.15
N PHE A 552 2.93 -24.71 41.44
CA PHE A 552 3.91 -24.79 42.52
C PHE A 552 3.80 -23.57 43.44
N ALA A 553 3.88 -23.83 44.74
CA ALA A 553 3.99 -22.80 45.76
C ALA A 553 5.16 -23.12 46.69
N THR A 554 5.99 -22.12 46.98
CA THR A 554 7.10 -22.22 47.94
C THR A 554 6.57 -22.36 49.37
N THR A 555 7.29 -23.14 50.18
CA THR A 555 6.91 -23.43 51.57
C THR A 555 7.96 -22.92 52.54
N GLU A 556 8.88 -23.80 52.94
CA GLU A 556 9.97 -23.52 53.88
C GLU A 556 11.31 -23.54 53.14
N GLU A 557 12.33 -22.94 53.76
CA GLU A 557 13.70 -22.98 53.24
C GLU A 557 14.20 -24.43 53.12
N GLU A 558 14.96 -24.69 52.07
CA GLU A 558 15.61 -25.98 51.84
C GLU A 558 16.83 -26.14 52.73
N ASP A 559 16.86 -27.23 53.50
CA ASP A 559 17.96 -27.57 54.41
C ASP A 559 19.00 -28.50 53.78
N TYR A 560 18.73 -29.00 52.56
CA TYR A 560 19.55 -29.97 51.82
C TYR A 560 19.78 -31.29 52.56
N GLY A 561 18.95 -31.62 53.56
CA GLY A 561 19.04 -32.86 54.32
C GLY A 561 18.57 -34.08 53.52
N THR A 562 17.78 -33.89 52.47
CA THR A 562 17.35 -34.93 51.52
C THR A 562 17.56 -34.44 50.10
N THR A 563 18.21 -35.24 49.25
CA THR A 563 18.45 -34.89 47.85
C THR A 563 17.29 -35.27 46.94
N GLY A 564 17.20 -34.57 45.80
CA GLY A 564 16.29 -34.89 44.71
C GLY A 564 14.85 -34.40 44.91
N GLY A 565 14.59 -33.52 45.88
CA GLY A 565 13.30 -32.87 46.06
C GLY A 565 12.99 -31.83 44.96
N CYS A 566 11.72 -31.40 44.87
CA CYS A 566 11.36 -30.23 44.08
C CYS A 566 11.75 -28.95 44.84
N ARG A 567 12.40 -27.99 44.17
CA ARG A 567 12.76 -26.69 44.76
C ARG A 567 12.89 -25.60 43.71
N PHE A 568 12.81 -24.36 44.18
CA PHE A 568 13.16 -23.16 43.43
C PHE A 568 14.25 -22.38 44.17
N GLY A 569 15.22 -21.86 43.40
CA GLY A 569 16.40 -21.18 43.91
C GLY A 569 17.38 -22.07 44.69
N GLY A 570 18.51 -21.50 45.10
CA GLY A 570 19.64 -22.21 45.70
C GLY A 570 20.58 -22.83 44.66
N LEU A 571 21.13 -24.00 45.01
CA LEU A 571 21.96 -24.82 44.14
C LEU A 571 21.28 -26.19 43.88
N PRO A 572 21.49 -26.77 42.69
CA PRO A 572 20.91 -28.07 42.32
C PRO A 572 21.57 -29.24 43.06
N ASP A 573 20.82 -30.31 43.31
CA ASP A 573 21.42 -31.59 43.69
C ASP A 573 21.91 -32.29 42.42
N LEU A 574 23.21 -32.25 42.15
CA LEU A 574 23.77 -32.76 40.89
C LEU A 574 24.16 -34.24 40.99
N PRO A 575 24.00 -35.03 39.92
CA PRO A 575 24.59 -36.37 39.84
C PRO A 575 26.09 -36.36 40.07
N ALA A 576 26.61 -37.38 40.74
CA ALA A 576 28.05 -37.51 40.95
C ALA A 576 28.84 -37.48 39.62
N GLY A 577 29.82 -36.57 39.54
CA GLY A 577 30.67 -36.39 38.36
C GLY A 577 30.09 -35.50 37.26
N MET A 578 28.87 -34.98 37.42
CA MET A 578 28.30 -34.01 36.50
C MET A 578 28.86 -32.61 36.79
N PRO A 579 29.45 -31.91 35.80
CA PRO A 579 29.87 -30.53 35.99
C PRO A 579 28.68 -29.59 36.16
N TYR A 580 28.85 -28.52 36.95
CA TYR A 580 27.88 -27.44 37.03
C TYR A 580 27.75 -26.76 35.66
N PRO A 581 26.54 -26.46 35.15
CA PRO A 581 26.37 -25.81 33.85
C PRO A 581 27.03 -24.44 33.77
N THR A 582 27.73 -24.17 32.66
CA THR A 582 28.49 -22.94 32.44
C THR A 582 28.16 -22.29 31.10
N CYS A 583 28.32 -20.97 31.04
CA CYS A 583 28.21 -20.14 29.84
C CYS A 583 29.42 -19.22 29.68
N THR A 584 29.53 -18.58 28.52
CA THR A 584 30.55 -17.55 28.27
C THR A 584 29.93 -16.16 28.42
N ASN A 585 30.54 -15.30 29.24
CA ASN A 585 30.09 -13.90 29.39
C ASN A 585 30.62 -13.01 28.25
N TYR A 586 30.20 -11.75 28.21
CA TYR A 586 30.64 -10.76 27.20
C TYR A 586 32.17 -10.56 27.14
N SER A 587 32.89 -10.82 28.23
CA SER A 587 34.35 -10.72 28.33
C SER A 587 35.07 -12.00 27.88
N GLY A 588 34.35 -13.05 27.48
CA GLY A 588 34.91 -14.34 27.09
C GLY A 588 35.26 -15.27 28.25
N GLU A 589 34.89 -14.93 29.49
CA GLU A 589 35.15 -15.75 30.67
C GLU A 589 34.08 -16.84 30.82
N THR A 590 34.49 -18.01 31.34
CA THR A 590 33.57 -19.08 31.73
C THR A 590 32.93 -18.75 33.08
N LYS A 591 31.61 -18.64 33.11
CA LYS A 591 30.79 -18.37 34.29
C LYS A 591 29.75 -19.47 34.48
N GLY A 592 29.32 -19.70 35.71
CA GLY A 592 28.21 -20.59 36.02
C GLY A 592 26.88 -20.00 35.56
N MET A 593 26.00 -20.85 35.03
CA MET A 593 24.63 -20.44 34.74
C MET A 593 23.82 -20.30 36.03
N GLN A 594 22.88 -19.37 36.06
CA GLN A 594 22.00 -19.18 37.21
C GLN A 594 20.99 -20.33 37.31
N PHE A 595 20.95 -20.98 38.46
CA PHE A 595 19.99 -22.06 38.73
C PHE A 595 18.63 -21.48 39.12
N ILE A 596 17.57 -21.96 38.46
CA ILE A 596 16.19 -21.52 38.69
C ILE A 596 15.41 -22.56 39.48
N ALA A 597 15.39 -23.81 39.01
CA ALA A 597 14.55 -24.84 39.60
C ALA A 597 15.07 -26.26 39.38
N GLN A 598 14.72 -27.14 40.32
CA GLN A 598 14.87 -28.59 40.21
C GLN A 598 13.49 -29.21 40.44
N ILE A 599 13.00 -29.98 39.47
CA ILE A 599 11.67 -30.60 39.51
C ILE A 599 11.81 -32.12 39.46
N ASN A 600 11.42 -32.80 40.55
CA ASN A 600 11.35 -34.26 40.60
C ASN A 600 10.11 -34.74 39.86
N CYS A 601 10.34 -35.39 38.72
CA CYS A 601 9.29 -35.89 37.83
C CYS A 601 8.42 -36.96 38.51
N THR A 602 9.01 -37.79 39.37
CA THR A 602 8.29 -38.82 40.13
C THR A 602 7.31 -38.19 41.12
N ALA A 603 7.72 -37.10 41.78
CA ALA A 603 6.91 -36.43 42.79
C ALA A 603 5.63 -35.80 42.21
N ILE A 604 5.69 -35.32 40.97
CA ILE A 604 4.55 -34.71 40.27
C ILE A 604 3.85 -35.65 39.28
N ALA A 605 4.28 -36.91 39.18
CA ALA A 605 3.74 -37.88 38.24
C ALA A 605 2.23 -38.12 38.43
N GLY A 606 1.70 -37.98 39.65
CA GLY A 606 0.26 -38.11 39.90
C GLY A 606 -0.59 -36.94 39.37
N LEU A 607 0.03 -35.82 39.03
CA LEU A 607 -0.64 -34.56 38.70
C LEU A 607 -0.77 -34.32 37.18
N GLN A 608 0.09 -34.97 36.39
CA GLN A 608 0.25 -34.75 34.95
C GLN A 608 0.77 -36.01 34.25
N ASP A 609 0.64 -36.09 32.92
CA ASP A 609 1.02 -37.27 32.12
C ASP A 609 1.91 -36.97 30.89
N TYR A 610 2.44 -35.75 30.77
CA TYR A 610 3.21 -35.28 29.61
C TYR A 610 4.73 -35.17 29.86
N LEU A 611 5.18 -34.94 31.09
CA LEU A 611 6.61 -34.97 31.44
C LEU A 611 7.09 -36.41 31.63
N PRO A 612 8.43 -36.65 31.64
CA PRO A 612 8.99 -37.91 32.10
C PRO A 612 8.37 -38.35 33.42
N ARG A 613 8.19 -39.66 33.61
CA ARG A 613 7.58 -40.22 34.83
C ARG A 613 8.57 -40.34 36.00
N THR A 614 9.86 -40.26 35.70
CA THR A 614 10.97 -40.45 36.64
C THR A 614 12.11 -39.48 36.33
N GLY A 615 13.02 -39.33 37.30
CA GLY A 615 14.17 -38.46 37.17
C GLY A 615 13.90 -37.03 37.63
N ILE A 616 14.85 -36.15 37.33
CA ILE A 616 14.87 -34.76 37.74
C ILE A 616 15.08 -33.86 36.53
N LEU A 617 14.29 -32.81 36.43
CA LEU A 617 14.52 -31.71 35.50
C LEU A 617 15.20 -30.56 36.22
N TYR A 618 16.32 -30.08 35.68
CA TYR A 618 17.03 -28.90 36.17
C TYR A 618 16.88 -27.77 35.16
N PHE A 619 16.64 -26.55 35.65
CA PHE A 619 16.44 -25.36 34.84
C PHE A 619 17.49 -24.31 35.19
N PHE A 620 18.22 -23.87 34.18
CA PHE A 620 19.21 -22.80 34.29
C PHE A 620 18.99 -21.77 33.20
N ILE A 621 19.37 -20.54 33.49
CA ILE A 621 19.49 -19.45 32.52
C ILE A 621 20.90 -18.88 32.58
N LYS A 622 21.37 -18.27 31.50
CA LYS A 622 22.63 -17.54 31.49
C LYS A 622 22.52 -16.29 32.38
N ASP A 623 21.62 -15.39 32.01
CA ASP A 623 21.27 -14.18 32.77
C ASP A 623 19.91 -13.60 32.31
N GLN A 624 19.40 -12.56 32.95
CA GLN A 624 18.12 -11.92 32.60
C GLN A 624 18.14 -11.05 31.33
N GLU A 625 19.31 -10.80 30.71
CA GLU A 625 19.44 -10.02 29.47
C GLU A 625 19.49 -10.93 28.23
N GLU A 626 20.19 -12.06 28.35
CA GLU A 626 20.35 -13.09 27.33
C GLU A 626 20.08 -14.47 27.95
N LEU A 627 18.81 -14.81 28.12
CA LEU A 627 18.36 -15.98 28.90
C LEU A 627 19.04 -17.30 28.59
N SER A 628 19.36 -17.58 27.31
CA SER A 628 20.10 -18.77 26.84
C SER A 628 19.98 -19.98 27.78
N PRO A 629 18.86 -20.71 27.75
CA PRO A 629 18.54 -21.68 28.80
C PRO A 629 19.36 -22.97 28.69
N ALA A 630 19.57 -23.63 29.83
CA ALA A 630 19.98 -25.02 29.88
C ALA A 630 18.96 -25.82 30.69
N VAL A 631 18.33 -26.81 30.04
CA VAL A 631 17.40 -27.74 30.69
C VAL A 631 17.95 -29.14 30.62
N ILE A 632 18.07 -29.78 31.78
CA ILE A 632 18.74 -31.07 31.90
C ILE A 632 17.76 -32.07 32.53
N HIS A 633 17.55 -33.20 31.87
CA HIS A 633 16.83 -34.33 32.43
C HIS A 633 17.81 -35.42 32.89
N TYR A 634 17.86 -35.66 34.20
CA TYR A 634 18.61 -36.77 34.77
C TYR A 634 17.66 -37.89 35.18
N ASN A 635 17.78 -39.04 34.53
CA ASN A 635 16.97 -40.23 34.81
C ASN A 635 17.79 -41.40 35.40
N GLY A 636 18.87 -41.08 36.11
CA GLY A 636 19.73 -42.07 36.76
C GLY A 636 19.34 -42.38 38.20
N ASP A 637 20.28 -42.95 38.94
CA ASP A 637 20.09 -43.30 40.35
C ASP A 637 20.15 -42.06 41.24
N LEU A 638 18.98 -41.62 41.72
CA LEU A 638 18.84 -40.43 42.56
C LEU A 638 19.54 -40.56 43.93
N SER A 639 19.90 -41.77 44.38
CA SER A 639 20.68 -41.94 45.60
C SER A 639 22.14 -41.47 45.47
N THR A 640 22.60 -41.24 44.24
CA THR A 640 23.97 -40.77 43.92
C THR A 640 24.10 -39.25 43.81
N LEU A 641 23.00 -38.52 44.05
CA LEU A 641 23.01 -37.05 43.97
C LEU A 641 23.88 -36.45 45.08
N ILE A 642 24.68 -35.46 44.69
CA ILE A 642 25.47 -34.62 45.58
C ILE A 642 24.59 -33.43 45.99
N PRO A 643 24.39 -33.17 47.30
CA PRO A 643 23.60 -32.03 47.76
C PRO A 643 24.15 -30.69 47.27
N GLY A 644 23.28 -29.81 46.79
CA GLY A 644 23.70 -28.53 46.20
C GLY A 644 24.52 -27.63 47.15
N ASN A 645 24.24 -27.64 48.45
CA ASN A 645 25.00 -26.89 49.46
C ASN A 645 26.43 -27.40 49.71
N THR A 646 26.83 -28.50 49.07
CA THR A 646 28.21 -29.04 49.12
C THR A 646 29.01 -28.72 47.86
N LEU A 647 28.39 -28.11 46.85
CA LEU A 647 29.06 -27.68 45.62
C LEU A 647 29.93 -26.45 45.90
N ASP A 648 31.14 -26.45 45.35
CA ASP A 648 32.09 -25.33 45.46
C ASP A 648 31.77 -24.26 44.41
N ILE A 649 30.66 -23.54 44.61
CA ILE A 649 30.12 -22.52 43.70
C ILE A 649 29.89 -21.23 44.47
N SER A 650 30.60 -20.16 44.10
CA SER A 650 30.42 -18.82 44.68
C SER A 650 29.45 -17.96 43.87
N GLU A 651 28.85 -16.96 44.50
CA GLU A 651 28.00 -15.97 43.81
C GLU A 651 28.75 -15.26 42.67
N ASP A 652 30.01 -14.88 42.88
CA ASP A 652 30.86 -14.24 41.87
C ASP A 652 31.12 -15.12 40.62
N PHE A 653 30.93 -16.43 40.74
CA PHE A 653 31.07 -17.36 39.61
C PHE A 653 29.82 -17.36 38.70
N ILE A 654 28.65 -16.97 39.21
CA ILE A 654 27.41 -16.94 38.43
C ILE A 654 27.43 -15.75 37.45
N ALA A 655 26.94 -15.98 36.23
CA ALA A 655 26.93 -14.96 35.17
C ALA A 655 25.94 -13.83 35.45
N ASP A 656 24.75 -14.18 35.96
CA ASP A 656 23.71 -13.24 36.35
C ASP A 656 24.09 -12.46 37.62
N GLN A 657 23.84 -11.16 37.64
CA GLN A 657 24.15 -10.27 38.77
C GLN A 657 23.29 -10.54 40.01
N ALA A 658 22.13 -11.17 39.87
CA ALA A 658 21.32 -11.64 41.00
C ALA A 658 21.97 -12.83 41.73
N GLY A 659 23.00 -13.47 41.15
CA GLY A 659 23.77 -14.51 41.82
C GLY A 659 22.94 -15.76 42.13
N ILE A 660 23.08 -16.26 43.36
CA ILE A 660 22.41 -17.47 43.85
C ILE A 660 21.20 -17.06 44.70
N TYR A 661 19.99 -17.38 44.24
CA TYR A 661 18.77 -17.14 45.02
C TYR A 661 18.70 -18.01 46.27
N ALA A 662 17.89 -17.62 47.26
CA ALA A 662 17.59 -18.48 48.40
C ALA A 662 16.91 -19.78 47.93
N SER A 663 16.97 -20.86 48.72
CA SER A 663 16.43 -22.15 48.31
C SER A 663 15.17 -22.47 49.08
N TYR A 664 14.08 -22.78 48.38
CA TYR A 664 12.79 -23.12 48.99
C TYR A 664 12.24 -24.44 48.46
N LYS A 665 11.74 -25.27 49.37
CA LYS A 665 10.93 -26.45 49.03
C LYS A 665 9.61 -25.99 48.42
N VAL A 666 9.00 -26.88 47.63
CA VAL A 666 7.68 -26.61 47.02
C VAL A 666 6.68 -27.73 47.24
N VAL A 667 5.42 -27.33 47.30
CA VAL A 667 4.26 -28.22 47.13
C VAL A 667 3.66 -28.00 45.75
N ALA A 668 3.04 -29.05 45.20
CA ALA A 668 2.45 -29.03 43.88
C ALA A 668 1.03 -29.59 43.88
N ASP A 669 0.17 -29.04 43.02
CA ASP A 669 -1.18 -29.54 42.75
C ASP A 669 -1.57 -29.25 41.30
N ASN A 670 -2.55 -29.97 40.75
CA ASN A 670 -3.04 -29.72 39.39
C ASN A 670 -4.28 -28.81 39.36
N TYR A 671 -4.41 -28.09 38.25
CA TYR A 671 -5.55 -27.21 38.04
C TYR A 671 -5.79 -26.97 36.54
N PRO A 672 -7.03 -26.63 36.14
CA PRO A 672 -7.28 -26.15 34.78
C PRO A 672 -6.83 -24.68 34.68
N ASP A 673 -5.91 -24.37 33.78
CA ASP A 673 -5.50 -22.99 33.50
C ASP A 673 -6.08 -22.47 32.18
N ILE A 674 -6.46 -21.20 32.16
CA ILE A 674 -7.02 -20.50 30.98
C ILE A 674 -6.18 -19.27 30.63
N PRO A 675 -6.17 -18.81 29.36
CA PRO A 675 -5.34 -17.68 28.96
C PRO A 675 -5.84 -16.36 29.54
N PHE A 676 -4.96 -15.36 29.52
CA PHE A 676 -5.32 -13.97 29.78
C PHE A 676 -5.96 -13.38 28.52
N PHE A 677 -7.24 -13.03 28.59
CA PHE A 677 -7.99 -12.55 27.43
C PHE A 677 -7.61 -11.13 26.96
N TYR A 678 -6.65 -10.47 27.62
CA TYR A 678 -6.02 -9.25 27.11
C TYR A 678 -5.37 -9.45 25.73
N ASN A 679 -4.81 -10.64 25.49
CA ASN A 679 -4.08 -10.96 24.27
C ASN A 679 -4.11 -12.48 24.00
N ALA A 680 -5.32 -13.03 23.96
CA ALA A 680 -5.52 -14.48 23.79
C ALA A 680 -5.93 -14.86 22.36
N ARG A 681 -6.06 -13.88 21.45
CA ARG A 681 -6.63 -14.04 20.11
C ARG A 681 -6.00 -15.16 19.28
N ASP A 682 -4.70 -15.38 19.47
CA ASP A 682 -3.94 -16.42 18.77
C ASP A 682 -4.33 -17.84 19.20
N TYR A 683 -4.98 -18.03 20.36
CA TYR A 683 -5.40 -19.34 20.83
C TYR A 683 -6.77 -19.80 20.30
N TYR A 684 -7.67 -18.89 19.89
CA TYR A 684 -9.09 -19.26 19.68
C TYR A 684 -9.74 -18.81 18.36
N THR A 685 -9.09 -17.99 17.54
CA THR A 685 -9.74 -17.26 16.44
C THR A 685 -10.45 -18.13 15.39
N SER A 686 -10.05 -19.38 15.19
CA SER A 686 -10.69 -20.32 14.25
C SER A 686 -11.57 -21.38 14.92
N ALA A 687 -11.23 -21.80 16.15
CA ALA A 687 -11.91 -22.90 16.85
C ALA A 687 -13.06 -22.45 17.75
N ALA A 688 -13.00 -21.23 18.28
CA ALA A 688 -13.97 -20.71 19.22
C ALA A 688 -14.16 -19.18 19.05
N PRO A 689 -14.77 -18.73 17.92
CA PRO A 689 -14.91 -17.30 17.61
C PRO A 689 -15.73 -16.52 18.65
N ALA A 690 -16.60 -17.20 19.41
CA ALA A 690 -17.35 -16.60 20.51
C ALA A 690 -16.44 -16.02 21.61
N LEU A 691 -15.24 -16.57 21.80
CA LEU A 691 -14.29 -16.08 22.81
C LEU A 691 -13.73 -14.70 22.49
N LYS A 692 -13.88 -14.22 21.24
CA LYS A 692 -13.49 -12.88 20.84
C LYS A 692 -14.14 -11.80 21.71
N ALA A 693 -15.38 -12.03 22.15
CA ALA A 693 -16.08 -11.11 23.03
C ALA A 693 -15.40 -10.94 24.41
N LEU A 694 -14.67 -11.96 24.89
CA LEU A 694 -13.96 -11.89 26.18
C LEU A 694 -12.75 -10.95 26.15
N GLU A 695 -12.23 -10.65 24.97
CA GLU A 695 -11.10 -9.73 24.76
C GLU A 695 -11.58 -8.29 24.49
N GLU A 696 -12.73 -8.12 23.83
CA GLU A 696 -13.21 -6.80 23.38
C GLU A 696 -14.16 -6.10 24.37
N GLN A 697 -14.69 -6.79 25.39
CA GLN A 697 -15.69 -6.23 26.31
C GLN A 697 -15.15 -6.11 27.73
N ASP A 698 -15.00 -4.87 28.21
CA ASP A 698 -14.50 -4.55 29.56
C ASP A 698 -15.28 -5.25 30.68
N GLU A 699 -16.61 -5.36 30.56
CA GLU A 699 -17.47 -6.03 31.55
C GLU A 699 -17.17 -7.55 31.70
N LEU A 700 -16.58 -8.18 30.68
CA LEU A 700 -16.21 -9.60 30.70
C LEU A 700 -14.78 -9.82 31.20
N ALA A 701 -13.90 -8.81 31.12
CA ALA A 701 -12.52 -8.90 31.59
C ALA A 701 -12.46 -9.26 33.09
N ASP A 702 -13.23 -8.56 33.94
CA ASP A 702 -13.31 -8.84 35.38
C ASP A 702 -13.81 -10.27 35.68
N ARG A 703 -14.75 -10.77 34.87
CA ARG A 703 -15.30 -12.13 35.02
C ARG A 703 -14.26 -13.19 34.67
N THR A 704 -13.46 -12.97 33.63
CA THR A 704 -12.39 -13.90 33.25
C THR A 704 -11.24 -13.91 34.25
N ASN A 705 -10.87 -12.76 34.82
CA ASN A 705 -9.91 -12.68 35.93
C ASN A 705 -10.44 -13.41 37.18
N ALA A 706 -11.71 -13.19 37.53
CA ALA A 706 -12.36 -13.90 38.63
C ALA A 706 -12.48 -15.41 38.37
N LEU A 707 -12.65 -15.83 37.12
CA LEU A 707 -12.64 -17.24 36.72
C LEU A 707 -11.26 -17.85 36.96
N LYS A 708 -10.18 -17.23 36.46
CA LYS A 708 -8.81 -17.75 36.64
C LYS A 708 -8.48 -17.96 38.12
N THR A 709 -8.78 -16.98 38.98
CA THR A 709 -8.62 -17.10 40.44
C THR A 709 -9.46 -18.24 41.04
N ALA A 710 -10.69 -18.45 40.57
CA ALA A 710 -11.56 -19.52 41.06
C ALA A 710 -11.11 -20.94 40.66
N LEU A 711 -10.25 -21.06 39.64
CA LEU A 711 -9.69 -22.33 39.19
C LEU A 711 -8.46 -22.77 39.99
N HIS A 712 -7.86 -21.86 40.77
CA HIS A 712 -6.68 -22.16 41.58
C HIS A 712 -6.94 -23.36 42.50
N PRO A 713 -5.93 -24.23 42.69
CA PRO A 713 -6.00 -25.28 43.69
C PRO A 713 -5.92 -24.69 45.11
N SER A 714 -5.76 -25.51 46.14
CA SER A 714 -5.57 -25.02 47.52
C SER A 714 -4.27 -24.23 47.72
N ILE A 715 -3.41 -24.19 46.70
CA ILE A 715 -2.18 -23.41 46.65
C ILE A 715 -2.29 -22.36 45.53
N THR A 716 -1.68 -21.20 45.74
CA THR A 716 -1.60 -20.16 44.71
C THR A 716 -0.57 -20.57 43.66
N PRO A 717 -0.90 -20.59 42.35
CA PRO A 717 0.01 -21.01 41.29
C PRO A 717 1.01 -19.89 40.93
N VAL A 718 1.97 -19.62 41.81
CA VAL A 718 3.01 -18.60 41.58
C VAL A 718 3.95 -19.05 40.46
N HIS A 719 4.40 -20.31 40.51
CA HIS A 719 5.12 -20.96 39.41
C HIS A 719 4.28 -22.12 38.88
N SER A 720 4.48 -22.50 37.62
CA SER A 720 3.66 -23.55 37.02
C SER A 720 4.28 -24.22 35.80
N ILE A 721 3.75 -25.38 35.44
CA ILE A 721 4.09 -26.13 34.22
C ILE A 721 2.83 -26.24 33.37
N ASN A 722 2.99 -26.17 32.04
CA ASN A 722 1.90 -26.25 31.07
C ASN A 722 0.77 -25.25 31.37
N SER A 723 1.13 -24.02 31.76
CA SER A 723 0.22 -22.92 32.06
C SER A 723 0.35 -21.82 31.01
N TYR A 724 -0.56 -20.85 31.04
CA TYR A 724 -0.47 -19.64 30.24
C TYR A 724 0.40 -18.59 30.94
N VAL A 725 1.28 -17.96 30.17
CA VAL A 725 2.08 -16.81 30.55
C VAL A 725 1.31 -15.55 30.17
N PHE A 726 1.37 -14.49 30.98
CA PHE A 726 0.84 -13.20 30.59
C PHE A 726 1.80 -12.58 29.56
N LYS A 727 1.28 -12.10 28.42
CA LYS A 727 2.09 -11.48 27.36
C LYS A 727 1.38 -10.27 26.76
N GLN A 728 2.10 -9.16 26.62
CA GLN A 728 1.61 -7.98 25.89
C GLN A 728 1.68 -8.15 24.36
N HIS A 729 2.55 -9.05 23.87
CA HIS A 729 2.83 -9.27 22.44
C HIS A 729 2.66 -10.74 22.01
N ASP A 730 3.64 -11.37 21.38
CA ASP A 730 3.49 -12.74 20.92
C ASP A 730 3.38 -13.72 22.09
N THR A 731 2.64 -14.82 21.90
CA THR A 731 2.59 -15.91 22.89
C THR A 731 3.95 -16.60 23.01
N PRO A 732 4.31 -17.20 24.17
CA PRO A 732 5.59 -17.89 24.33
C PRO A 732 5.84 -18.98 23.27
N GLU A 733 4.79 -19.70 22.91
CA GLU A 733 4.84 -20.73 21.87
C GLU A 733 5.12 -20.16 20.49
N LYS A 734 4.60 -18.96 20.20
CA LYS A 734 4.84 -18.26 18.93
C LYS A 734 6.26 -17.71 18.89
N GLU A 735 6.76 -17.15 19.98
CA GLU A 735 8.16 -16.73 20.09
C GLU A 735 9.12 -17.91 19.88
N ALA A 736 8.87 -19.03 20.55
CA ALA A 736 9.63 -20.26 20.36
C ALA A 736 9.58 -20.76 18.91
N ALA A 737 8.40 -20.77 18.28
CA ALA A 737 8.24 -21.16 16.88
C ALA A 737 8.96 -20.21 15.91
N ASN A 738 8.96 -18.91 16.20
CA ASN A 738 9.66 -17.91 15.38
C ASN A 738 11.18 -18.13 15.44
N GLU A 739 11.73 -18.38 16.63
CA GLU A 739 13.17 -18.58 16.82
C GLU A 739 13.63 -19.97 16.35
N LEU A 740 12.94 -21.02 16.80
CA LEU A 740 13.38 -22.41 16.64
C LEU A 740 12.69 -23.16 15.51
N ARG A 741 11.72 -22.54 14.80
CA ARG A 741 10.86 -23.13 13.76
C ARG A 741 9.76 -24.05 14.34
N GLY A 742 8.92 -24.63 13.48
CA GLY A 742 7.73 -25.40 13.87
C GLY A 742 6.48 -24.54 14.01
N LYS A 743 5.33 -25.16 14.28
CA LYS A 743 4.07 -24.43 14.48
C LYS A 743 3.84 -24.13 15.97
N PRO A 744 3.30 -22.97 16.36
CA PRO A 744 3.09 -22.61 17.76
C PRO A 744 2.34 -23.68 18.57
N GLU A 745 1.32 -24.33 18.00
CA GLU A 745 0.57 -25.40 18.67
C GLU A 745 1.38 -26.67 18.98
N GLU A 746 2.56 -26.83 18.38
CA GLU A 746 3.49 -27.93 18.61
C GLU A 746 4.44 -27.66 19.79
N TRP A 747 4.44 -26.43 20.30
CA TRP A 747 5.22 -25.99 21.46
C TRP A 747 4.35 -26.00 22.73
N MET A 748 5.01 -26.08 23.89
CA MET A 748 4.34 -25.97 25.20
C MET A 748 5.24 -25.27 26.23
N VAL A 749 4.64 -24.48 27.13
CA VAL A 749 5.35 -23.85 28.26
C VAL A 749 5.78 -24.91 29.27
N LEU A 750 7.06 -25.31 29.20
CA LEU A 750 7.68 -26.32 30.03
C LEU A 750 7.74 -25.91 31.50
N LEU A 751 8.04 -24.64 31.78
CA LEU A 751 8.05 -24.07 33.11
C LEU A 751 7.83 -22.55 33.02
N ARG A 752 6.95 -22.01 33.85
CA ARG A 752 6.71 -20.57 34.08
C ARG A 752 7.15 -20.23 35.50
N VAL A 753 7.98 -19.21 35.66
CA VAL A 753 8.50 -18.74 36.95
C VAL A 753 8.29 -17.24 37.05
N SER A 754 7.30 -16.84 37.84
CA SER A 754 7.05 -15.42 38.16
C SER A 754 7.97 -14.90 39.25
N SER A 755 8.13 -13.57 39.31
CA SER A 755 8.76 -12.91 40.46
C SER A 755 8.06 -13.31 41.76
N ASP A 756 8.83 -13.68 42.77
CA ASP A 756 8.36 -14.24 44.05
C ASP A 756 9.30 -13.83 45.18
N ASN A 757 8.74 -13.39 46.30
CA ASN A 757 9.50 -13.03 47.49
C ASN A 757 10.31 -14.21 48.07
N ASN A 758 9.82 -15.44 47.89
CA ASN A 758 10.50 -16.66 48.30
C ASN A 758 10.55 -17.58 47.09
N PRO A 759 11.67 -17.68 46.35
CA PRO A 759 13.05 -17.52 46.85
C PRO A 759 13.69 -16.12 46.75
N GLY A 760 12.95 -15.10 46.33
CA GLY A 760 13.47 -13.76 46.07
C GLY A 760 13.71 -13.50 44.59
N PHE A 761 13.02 -14.23 43.71
CA PHE A 761 13.03 -13.97 42.28
C PHE A 761 12.50 -12.57 41.99
N CYS A 762 13.32 -11.79 41.30
CA CYS A 762 12.98 -10.46 40.83
C CYS A 762 13.36 -10.40 39.36
N PHE A 763 12.37 -10.57 38.49
CA PHE A 763 12.52 -10.46 37.05
C PHE A 763 12.00 -9.08 36.64
N TRP A 764 12.89 -8.10 36.59
CA TRP A 764 12.58 -6.72 36.20
C TRP A 764 11.43 -6.14 37.05
N ASP A 765 10.40 -5.53 36.45
CA ASP A 765 9.27 -4.93 37.16
C ASP A 765 8.15 -5.96 37.38
N ALA A 766 8.41 -6.86 38.35
CA ALA A 766 7.51 -7.94 38.74
C ALA A 766 7.10 -8.89 37.59
N GLY A 767 8.04 -9.12 36.66
CA GLY A 767 7.87 -9.97 35.50
C GLY A 767 7.99 -11.47 35.78
N GLU A 768 8.08 -12.22 34.69
CA GLU A 768 8.18 -13.68 34.69
C GLU A 768 9.08 -14.21 33.57
N ILE A 769 9.81 -15.29 33.88
CA ILE A 769 10.53 -16.08 32.88
C ILE A 769 9.77 -17.35 32.56
N TYR A 770 9.94 -17.85 31.34
CA TYR A 770 9.30 -19.06 30.87
C TYR A 770 10.22 -19.85 29.96
N PHE A 771 10.11 -21.17 30.04
CA PHE A 771 10.80 -22.14 29.20
C PHE A 771 9.78 -22.83 28.30
N VAL A 772 10.09 -23.01 27.03
CA VAL A 772 9.17 -23.56 26.02
C VAL A 772 9.87 -24.69 25.27
N ILE A 773 9.21 -25.84 25.17
CA ILE A 773 9.74 -27.03 24.49
C ILE A 773 8.77 -27.53 23.41
N HIS A 774 9.33 -28.01 22.30
CA HIS A 774 8.55 -28.68 21.27
C HIS A 774 8.09 -30.05 21.76
N LYS A 775 6.80 -30.38 21.60
CA LYS A 775 6.19 -31.60 22.15
C LYS A 775 6.83 -32.89 21.62
N SER A 776 7.31 -32.90 20.37
CA SER A 776 8.11 -34.01 19.82
C SER A 776 9.40 -34.24 20.61
N ASP A 777 10.10 -33.18 21.03
CA ASP A 777 11.36 -33.34 21.77
C ASP A 777 11.11 -33.74 23.21
N LEU A 778 10.02 -33.24 23.81
CA LEU A 778 9.54 -33.73 25.09
C LEU A 778 9.21 -35.23 25.03
N ALA A 779 8.55 -35.70 23.96
CA ALA A 779 8.28 -37.12 23.74
C ALA A 779 9.56 -37.95 23.56
N LYS A 780 10.61 -37.38 22.96
CA LYS A 780 11.96 -37.97 22.89
C LYS A 780 12.73 -37.88 24.22
N GLN A 781 12.24 -37.12 25.19
CA GLN A 781 12.96 -36.71 26.40
C GLN A 781 14.29 -36.01 26.08
N ASN A 782 14.32 -35.24 25.00
CA ASN A 782 15.49 -34.46 24.60
C ASN A 782 15.27 -32.98 24.92
N PHE A 783 15.94 -32.49 25.97
CA PHE A 783 15.80 -31.11 26.47
C PHE A 783 16.89 -30.17 25.96
N SER A 784 17.66 -30.57 24.94
CA SER A 784 18.80 -29.78 24.43
C SER A 784 18.42 -28.58 23.57
N ASN A 785 17.15 -28.46 23.16
CA ASN A 785 16.65 -27.32 22.37
C ASN A 785 15.36 -26.76 22.99
N VAL A 786 15.54 -25.98 24.07
CA VAL A 786 14.47 -25.30 24.79
C VAL A 786 14.61 -23.80 24.54
N TYR A 787 13.50 -23.14 24.23
CA TYR A 787 13.44 -21.69 24.16
C TYR A 787 13.18 -21.12 25.56
N ALA A 788 13.71 -19.93 25.87
CA ALA A 788 13.32 -19.19 27.05
C ALA A 788 13.13 -17.71 26.75
N GLY A 789 12.10 -17.12 27.39
CA GLY A 789 11.78 -15.71 27.28
C GLY A 789 11.47 -15.10 28.66
N LEU A 790 11.48 -13.77 28.71
CA LEU A 790 11.10 -12.96 29.87
C LEU A 790 9.98 -12.01 29.43
N GLU A 791 8.99 -11.82 30.29
CA GLU A 791 7.99 -10.76 30.15
C GLU A 791 8.03 -9.91 31.42
N SER A 792 7.95 -8.59 31.25
CA SER A 792 7.82 -7.62 32.35
C SER A 792 6.83 -6.52 31.95
N SER A 793 6.33 -5.80 32.95
CA SER A 793 5.42 -4.65 32.76
C SER A 793 6.01 -3.56 31.86
#